data_AF-A0A2M6W606-F1
#
_entry.id   AF-A0A2M6W606-F1
#
_cell.length_a   1.000
_cell.length_b   1.000
_cell.length_c   1.000
_cell.angle_alpha   90.00
_cell.angle_beta   90.00
_cell.angle_gamma   90.00
#
_symmetry.space_group_name_H-M   'P 1'
#
loop_
_entity.id
_entity.type
_entity.pdbx_description
1 polymer ?
#
loop_
_entity_poly.entity_id
_entity_poly.type
_entity_poly.pdbx_seq_one_letter_code
_entity_poly.pdbx_strand_id
1 'polypeptide(L)'
;MFLNWLQLKLKYNSMIGFLKKNFIAVLLSALFVFVVIWVGNTVSVITSRQILEPVTVSVSGLNEDDLSSVKILATLSRAGNTVNLARVPNQPNEWNNLGQAFIQKIVFGLKKEHLDKFNQVTINIGENKFIFTREQFLTEWRSVTFADSELYRSISPNLFDQKGNSDYLIYVAPDNVAAKPLTVSIPMVSRLFASINFGGSEKLIKQPLVIGLKLFFLVEVVMLIFFLILRRKNDADVGNNDVVLHKRKFIVFGLSIIITFLLLFVFNVLLAYFYQPDTSQLLISAAKIYRDASLPCFLPEPTERLQFVLSVLLSLVLLLISYKWLNKYIDRLTESTVGRLYYFLSITFPLIIFAIAYIGLAVSNFLYVSSSYSFGGIGTYLYSLMLFPIGVCVMFSLKMEKNKLFKILVYLFSGLLITTISVINIFGLNSDSLIGTLSITPHFNSVFYPMAQIMAGKMALINLTSLYGLSFVFFVGLFKLVGFSVLSFTTLMGLLIGLSYLFIFIFLHRLIKSKFILFLGFSTIIFYFFANGSMDTPSRYFQYWPIRVFFPCLVLMLASFYFKNKKKILYFLISLISALAVLWNMDSGIIVFVSWIITLAYCEIFNTNKKIIVRNIIFHIFFSLLMLGFVFFGYSAYTFLNSGLLPNLSLLSLYQNLFLSGAMMIPMPFPHVWLLVAIIFMIGLLLSIKGWCNKDKNYRNIAIFFLSIMGIGLFSYYQGRSHDHTFFGPLYIALVLLVVLADLIFQDSIVNKKLYGSGLLCLTVLFFIFSSPINIVANVGKYYSWTKTGLNAFADKTETLVTRNVDFIKKHTEKGEEIIILSEYSYDGLYYGESGTRSALDLPALTDVIFRREVDYAVELLRCNYGYKLFFYPFVNREKDLPSKYYFYDERIIQILKDDYVVVDKNNDDMVLLTRKGTVPEDCGVPKLKY
;
A
#
# COMPACT_ATOMS: atom_id res chain seq x y z
N MET A 1 -36.60 -4.39 -30.65
CA MET A 1 -37.02 -3.04 -30.22
C MET A 1 -35.88 -2.25 -29.56
N PHE A 2 -35.18 -2.78 -28.54
CA PHE A 2 -33.99 -2.15 -27.92
C PHE A 2 -32.85 -1.82 -28.90
N LEU A 3 -32.53 -2.73 -29.83
CA LEU A 3 -31.57 -2.51 -30.92
C LEU A 3 -32.02 -1.42 -31.93
N ASN A 4 -33.34 -1.28 -32.15
CA ASN A 4 -33.90 -0.21 -32.98
C ASN A 4 -33.90 1.14 -32.25
N TRP A 5 -34.14 1.15 -30.93
CA TRP A 5 -34.05 2.35 -30.07
C TRP A 5 -32.62 2.89 -29.95
N LEU A 6 -31.61 1.99 -29.90
CA LEU A 6 -30.18 2.32 -30.00
C LEU A 6 -29.72 2.77 -31.40
N GLN A 7 -30.63 2.83 -32.38
CA GLN A 7 -30.33 3.01 -33.80
C GLN A 7 -29.23 2.07 -34.32
N LEU A 8 -28.97 0.90 -33.72
CA LEU A 8 -27.90 -0.02 -34.12
C LEU A 8 -28.31 -0.78 -35.39
N LYS A 9 -28.41 -0.10 -36.54
CA LYS A 9 -28.38 -0.77 -37.86
C LYS A 9 -26.96 -1.30 -38.09
N LEU A 10 -26.63 -2.42 -37.45
CA LEU A 10 -25.42 -3.17 -37.76
C LEU A 10 -25.54 -3.64 -39.21
N LYS A 11 -24.69 -3.13 -40.11
CA LYS A 11 -24.53 -3.72 -41.44
C LYS A 11 -23.88 -5.09 -41.25
N TYR A 12 -24.70 -6.13 -41.04
CA TYR A 12 -24.27 -7.53 -40.84
C TYR A 12 -23.20 -7.95 -41.86
N ASN A 13 -23.37 -7.55 -43.13
CA ASN A 13 -22.43 -7.81 -44.21
C ASN A 13 -21.04 -7.18 -43.98
N SER A 14 -20.97 -6.02 -43.31
CA SER A 14 -19.68 -5.39 -42.98
C SER A 14 -18.92 -6.17 -41.91
N MET A 15 -19.63 -6.71 -40.91
CA MET A 15 -19.05 -7.56 -39.85
C MET A 15 -18.43 -8.81 -40.45
N ILE A 16 -19.20 -9.54 -41.25
CA ILE A 16 -18.74 -10.76 -41.93
C ILE A 16 -17.56 -10.43 -42.84
N GLY A 17 -17.61 -9.35 -43.61
CA GLY A 17 -16.51 -8.94 -44.48
C GLY A 17 -15.21 -8.64 -43.71
N PHE A 18 -15.29 -8.08 -42.50
CA PHE A 18 -14.12 -7.85 -41.65
C PHE A 18 -13.58 -9.12 -41.03
N LEU A 19 -14.47 -9.95 -40.46
CA LEU A 19 -14.09 -11.24 -39.88
C LEU A 19 -13.41 -12.12 -40.93
N LYS A 20 -13.96 -12.18 -42.15
CA LYS A 20 -13.33 -12.90 -43.26
C LYS A 20 -11.95 -12.32 -43.62
N LYS A 21 -11.81 -10.99 -43.66
CA LYS A 21 -10.55 -10.32 -44.02
C LYS A 21 -9.47 -10.39 -42.93
N ASN A 22 -9.85 -10.56 -41.67
CA ASN A 22 -8.94 -10.50 -40.51
C ASN A 22 -9.03 -11.75 -39.61
N PHE A 23 -9.55 -12.86 -40.13
CA PHE A 23 -9.86 -14.07 -39.36
C PHE A 23 -8.66 -14.56 -38.55
N ILE A 24 -7.49 -14.63 -39.17
CA ILE A 24 -6.25 -15.08 -38.53
C ILE A 24 -5.85 -14.14 -37.37
N ALA A 25 -5.95 -12.82 -37.56
CA ALA A 25 -5.59 -11.85 -36.53
C ALA A 25 -6.56 -11.91 -35.33
N VAL A 26 -7.86 -12.09 -35.60
CA VAL A 26 -8.87 -12.31 -34.55
C VAL A 26 -8.57 -13.60 -33.81
N LEU A 27 -8.32 -14.72 -34.51
CA LEU A 27 -7.99 -16.01 -33.91
C LEU A 27 -6.72 -15.96 -33.05
N LEU A 28 -5.67 -15.27 -33.51
CA LEU A 28 -4.42 -15.13 -32.75
C LEU A 28 -4.60 -14.22 -31.51
N SER A 29 -5.35 -13.14 -31.63
CA SER A 29 -5.75 -12.29 -30.49
C SER A 29 -6.54 -13.10 -29.48
N ALA A 30 -7.49 -13.90 -29.96
CA ALA A 30 -8.33 -14.77 -29.18
C ALA A 30 -7.50 -15.81 -28.40
N LEU A 31 -6.60 -16.51 -29.09
CA LEU A 31 -5.68 -17.46 -28.47
C LEU A 31 -4.79 -16.78 -27.42
N PHE A 32 -4.27 -15.59 -27.71
CA PHE A 32 -3.46 -14.82 -26.76
C PHE A 32 -4.25 -14.48 -25.48
N VAL A 33 -5.46 -13.95 -25.63
CA VAL A 33 -6.34 -13.63 -24.49
C VAL A 33 -6.63 -14.89 -23.68
N PHE A 34 -6.95 -16.01 -24.33
CA PHE A 34 -7.16 -17.28 -23.66
C PHE A 34 -5.94 -17.71 -22.85
N VAL A 35 -4.74 -17.68 -23.44
CA VAL A 35 -3.49 -18.03 -22.74
C VAL A 35 -3.26 -17.12 -21.55
N VAL A 36 -3.47 -15.81 -21.70
CA VAL A 36 -3.33 -14.84 -20.61
C VAL A 36 -4.28 -15.13 -19.46
N ILE A 37 -5.55 -15.40 -19.76
CA ILE A 37 -6.57 -15.70 -18.75
C ILE A 37 -6.25 -17.03 -18.07
N TRP A 38 -5.88 -18.04 -18.83
CA TRP A 38 -5.49 -19.35 -18.30
C TRP A 38 -4.27 -19.22 -17.38
N VAL A 39 -3.19 -18.59 -17.85
CA VAL A 39 -1.97 -18.33 -17.05
C VAL A 39 -2.30 -17.50 -15.82
N GLY A 40 -3.08 -16.44 -15.94
CA GLY A 40 -3.46 -15.61 -14.79
C GLY A 40 -4.26 -16.40 -13.74
N ASN A 41 -5.22 -17.24 -14.14
CA ASN A 41 -5.94 -18.11 -13.20
C ASN A 41 -5.02 -19.15 -12.56
N THR A 42 -4.11 -19.77 -13.33
CA THR A 42 -3.12 -20.68 -12.77
C THR A 42 -2.24 -19.95 -11.76
N VAL A 43 -1.71 -18.78 -12.11
CA VAL A 43 -0.91 -17.94 -11.20
C VAL A 43 -1.73 -17.50 -9.98
N SER A 44 -3.03 -17.22 -10.11
CA SER A 44 -3.90 -16.90 -8.97
C SER A 44 -4.01 -18.07 -8.00
N VAL A 45 -4.25 -19.28 -8.50
CA VAL A 45 -4.29 -20.49 -7.65
C VAL A 45 -2.97 -20.65 -6.91
N ILE A 46 -1.85 -20.52 -7.63
CA ILE A 46 -0.50 -20.55 -7.04
C ILE A 46 -0.41 -19.49 -5.95
N THR A 47 -0.82 -18.25 -6.22
CA THR A 47 -0.57 -17.08 -5.35
C THR A 47 -1.55 -16.92 -4.19
N SER A 48 -2.77 -17.46 -4.31
CA SER A 48 -3.91 -17.30 -3.37
C SER A 48 -3.67 -17.78 -1.94
N ARG A 49 -2.54 -18.45 -1.68
CA ARG A 49 -2.20 -19.05 -0.37
C ARG A 49 -3.19 -20.11 0.12
N GLN A 50 -4.19 -20.48 -0.67
CA GLN A 50 -5.06 -21.60 -0.35
C GLN A 50 -4.21 -22.86 -0.24
N ILE A 51 -4.12 -23.40 0.98
CA ILE A 51 -3.44 -24.66 1.22
C ILE A 51 -4.20 -25.72 0.43
N LEU A 52 -3.52 -26.31 -0.56
CA LEU A 52 -4.10 -27.39 -1.36
C LEU A 52 -4.02 -28.71 -0.61
N GLU A 53 -2.98 -28.87 0.22
CA GLU A 53 -2.72 -30.05 1.08
C GLU A 53 -2.21 -29.59 2.47
N PRO A 54 -2.98 -29.73 3.56
CA PRO A 54 -2.52 -29.33 4.90
C PRO A 54 -1.30 -30.13 5.35
N VAL A 55 -0.41 -29.47 6.11
CA VAL A 55 0.77 -30.10 6.69
C VAL A 55 0.55 -30.29 8.17
N THR A 56 0.59 -31.53 8.61
CA THR A 56 0.54 -31.91 10.02
C THR A 56 1.80 -32.67 10.38
N VAL A 57 2.46 -32.28 11.46
CA VAL A 57 3.61 -32.97 12.02
C VAL A 57 3.18 -33.53 13.37
N SER A 58 3.37 -34.82 13.60
CA SER A 58 3.09 -35.46 14.88
C SER A 58 4.31 -36.19 15.43
N VAL A 59 4.46 -36.15 16.75
CA VAL A 59 5.59 -36.77 17.46
C VAL A 59 5.03 -37.79 18.44
N SER A 60 5.58 -39.01 18.47
CA SER A 60 5.18 -40.03 19.44
C SER A 60 6.30 -40.38 20.41
N GLY A 61 5.94 -40.92 21.58
CA GLY A 61 6.88 -41.36 22.62
C GLY A 61 7.20 -40.33 23.70
N LEU A 62 6.79 -39.07 23.53
CA LEU A 62 6.94 -38.03 24.55
C LEU A 62 5.68 -37.88 25.41
N ASN A 63 5.86 -37.70 26.72
CA ASN A 63 4.79 -37.33 27.63
C ASN A 63 4.39 -35.85 27.44
N GLU A 64 3.21 -35.45 27.90
CA GLU A 64 2.70 -34.08 27.72
C GLU A 64 3.66 -32.99 28.24
N ASP A 65 4.30 -33.23 29.39
CA ASP A 65 5.27 -32.31 29.98
C ASP A 65 6.50 -32.12 29.07
N ASP A 66 6.96 -33.20 28.44
CA ASP A 66 8.14 -33.21 27.56
C ASP A 66 7.85 -32.59 26.18
N LEU A 67 6.59 -32.56 25.72
CA LEU A 67 6.21 -31.95 24.43
C LEU A 67 6.49 -30.44 24.39
N SER A 68 6.58 -29.78 25.55
CA SER A 68 6.99 -28.36 25.66
C SER A 68 8.42 -28.10 25.13
N SER A 69 9.25 -29.14 25.12
CA SER A 69 10.63 -29.11 24.62
C SER A 69 10.75 -29.29 23.10
N VAL A 70 9.64 -29.51 22.40
CA VAL A 70 9.58 -29.64 20.94
C VAL A 70 9.15 -28.33 20.31
N LYS A 71 9.88 -27.91 19.27
CA LYS A 71 9.55 -26.76 18.44
C LYS A 71 9.45 -27.20 17.00
N ILE A 72 8.23 -27.26 16.47
CA ILE A 72 8.00 -27.51 15.06
C ILE A 72 7.89 -26.19 14.33
N LEU A 73 8.79 -26.00 13.38
CA LEU A 73 8.97 -24.79 12.61
C LEU A 73 8.77 -25.11 11.11
N ALA A 74 8.36 -24.12 10.33
CA ALA A 74 8.22 -24.21 8.89
C ALA A 74 8.87 -23.00 8.24
N THR A 75 9.75 -23.23 7.27
CA THR A 75 10.29 -22.15 6.42
C THR A 75 9.30 -21.88 5.31
N LEU A 76 8.84 -20.63 5.20
CA LEU A 76 7.84 -20.25 4.20
C LEU A 76 8.48 -20.08 2.82
N SER A 77 7.94 -20.72 1.78
CA SER A 77 8.54 -20.71 0.42
C SER A 77 8.67 -19.32 -0.21
N ARG A 78 7.89 -18.34 0.25
CA ARG A 78 7.86 -16.98 -0.33
C ARG A 78 8.59 -15.94 0.47
N ALA A 79 8.33 -15.92 1.77
CA ALA A 79 8.92 -14.93 2.66
C ALA A 79 10.31 -15.37 3.15
N GLY A 80 10.67 -16.65 2.98
CA GLY A 80 11.96 -17.20 3.43
C GLY A 80 12.13 -17.23 4.94
N ASN A 81 11.22 -16.64 5.70
CA ASN A 81 11.22 -16.65 7.15
C ASN A 81 10.70 -17.98 7.70
N THR A 82 11.18 -18.34 8.89
CA THR A 82 10.76 -19.55 9.60
C THR A 82 9.72 -19.20 10.67
N VAL A 83 8.58 -19.90 10.65
CA VAL A 83 7.46 -19.68 11.58
C VAL A 83 7.16 -20.94 12.38
N ASN A 84 6.64 -20.80 13.60
CA ASN A 84 6.13 -21.94 14.37
C ASN A 84 4.88 -22.51 13.72
N LEU A 85 4.80 -23.83 13.61
CA LEU A 85 3.52 -24.50 13.42
C LEU A 85 2.73 -24.44 14.72
N ALA A 86 1.41 -24.30 14.59
CA ALA A 86 0.53 -24.22 15.75
C ALA A 86 0.20 -25.63 16.25
N ARG A 87 0.02 -25.80 17.56
CA ARG A 87 -0.47 -27.07 18.09
C ARG A 87 -1.93 -27.27 17.70
N VAL A 88 -2.30 -28.51 17.41
CA VAL A 88 -3.68 -28.87 17.14
C VAL A 88 -4.45 -28.92 18.47
N PRO A 89 -5.59 -28.23 18.60
CA PRO A 89 -6.42 -28.31 19.81
C PRO A 89 -6.82 -29.77 20.10
N ASN A 90 -6.73 -30.18 21.37
CA ASN A 90 -7.02 -31.54 21.85
C ASN A 90 -6.09 -32.65 21.30
N GLN A 91 -4.98 -32.30 20.63
CA GLN A 91 -3.96 -33.24 20.16
C GLN A 91 -2.57 -32.66 20.48
N PRO A 92 -2.10 -32.77 21.74
CA PRO A 92 -0.92 -32.06 22.23
C PRO A 92 0.37 -32.44 21.50
N ASN A 93 0.39 -33.62 20.86
CA ASN A 93 1.49 -34.21 20.12
C ASN A 93 1.43 -33.92 18.60
N GLU A 94 0.48 -33.09 18.16
CA GLU A 94 0.33 -32.71 16.75
C GLU A 94 0.47 -31.19 16.56
N TRP A 95 1.16 -30.82 15.49
CA TRP A 95 1.32 -29.45 15.03
C TRP A 95 0.82 -29.35 13.59
N ASN A 96 0.06 -28.33 13.28
CA ASN A 96 -0.42 -28.07 11.93
C ASN A 96 -0.09 -26.64 11.48
N ASN A 97 -0.17 -26.45 10.18
CA ASN A 97 -0.17 -25.11 9.60
C ASN A 97 -1.58 -24.50 9.63
N LEU A 98 -2.00 -23.94 10.78
CA LEU A 98 -3.24 -23.15 10.88
C LEU A 98 -3.29 -21.97 9.89
N GLY A 99 -2.13 -21.56 9.34
CA GLY A 99 -2.02 -20.49 8.37
C GLY A 99 -2.02 -20.98 6.92
N GLN A 100 -2.78 -20.28 6.08
CA GLN A 100 -2.70 -20.30 4.61
C GLN A 100 -1.28 -19.94 4.13
N ALA A 101 -0.31 -20.84 4.23
CA ALA A 101 1.08 -20.58 3.90
C ALA A 101 1.75 -21.79 3.23
N PHE A 102 2.51 -21.51 2.18
CA PHE A 102 3.31 -22.49 1.45
C PHE A 102 4.59 -22.79 2.23
N ILE A 103 4.84 -24.07 2.49
CA ILE A 103 5.97 -24.54 3.29
C ILE A 103 7.05 -25.04 2.35
N GLN A 104 8.26 -24.52 2.49
CA GLN A 104 9.43 -24.97 1.76
C GLN A 104 10.12 -26.11 2.46
N LYS A 105 10.29 -25.98 3.79
CA LYS A 105 11.01 -26.94 4.64
C LYS A 105 10.36 -27.00 6.01
N ILE A 106 10.33 -28.20 6.59
CA ILE A 106 9.96 -28.40 7.99
C ILE A 106 11.25 -28.46 8.81
N VAL A 107 11.26 -27.73 9.91
CA VAL A 107 12.37 -27.65 10.84
C VAL A 107 11.90 -28.15 12.19
N PHE A 108 12.68 -29.02 12.81
CA PHE A 108 12.38 -29.66 14.08
C PHE A 108 13.44 -29.26 15.10
N GLY A 109 13.02 -28.61 16.17
CA GLY A 109 13.86 -28.26 17.32
C GLY A 109 13.50 -29.12 18.53
N LEU A 110 14.50 -29.69 19.20
CA LEU A 110 14.31 -30.49 20.41
C LEU A 110 15.45 -30.26 21.41
N LYS A 111 15.13 -30.15 22.71
CA LYS A 111 16.17 -30.07 23.74
C LYS A 111 17.02 -31.32 23.79
N LYS A 112 18.34 -31.17 23.98
CA LYS A 112 19.32 -32.26 23.94
C LYS A 112 18.98 -33.43 24.86
N GLU A 113 18.47 -33.15 26.05
CA GLU A 113 18.06 -34.12 27.07
C GLU A 113 16.87 -35.02 26.66
N HIS A 114 16.10 -34.63 25.64
CA HIS A 114 14.90 -35.35 25.19
C HIS A 114 15.09 -36.08 23.86
N LEU A 115 16.29 -36.05 23.29
CA LEU A 115 16.63 -36.74 22.05
C LEU A 115 16.40 -38.25 22.12
N ASP A 116 16.54 -38.84 23.30
CA ASP A 116 16.41 -40.29 23.51
C ASP A 116 14.99 -40.73 23.89
N LYS A 117 14.07 -39.78 24.09
CA LYS A 117 12.73 -40.04 24.62
C LYS A 117 11.64 -40.22 23.56
N PHE A 118 11.81 -39.69 22.35
CA PHE A 118 10.77 -39.81 21.30
C PHE A 118 10.96 -41.09 20.47
N ASN A 119 9.86 -41.65 19.98
CA ASN A 119 9.85 -42.90 19.20
C ASN A 119 9.86 -42.63 17.69
N GLN A 120 9.01 -41.72 17.23
CA GLN A 120 8.85 -41.43 15.81
C GLN A 120 8.35 -40.00 15.55
N VAL A 121 8.65 -39.49 14.36
CA VAL A 121 8.10 -38.25 13.80
C VAL A 121 7.32 -38.60 12.54
N THR A 122 6.07 -38.17 12.45
CA THR A 122 5.21 -38.36 11.28
C THR A 122 4.92 -37.01 10.66
N ILE A 123 5.06 -36.91 9.34
CA ILE A 123 4.69 -35.73 8.56
C ILE A 123 3.59 -36.15 7.57
N ASN A 124 2.40 -35.58 7.73
CA ASN A 124 1.28 -35.71 6.80
C ASN A 124 1.23 -34.48 5.91
N ILE A 125 1.15 -34.68 4.59
CA ILE A 125 0.96 -33.64 3.59
C ILE A 125 -0.25 -34.05 2.74
N GLY A 126 -1.43 -33.50 3.06
CA GLY A 126 -2.68 -33.96 2.47
C GLY A 126 -2.91 -35.45 2.74
N GLU A 127 -3.01 -36.26 1.69
CA GLU A 127 -3.16 -37.72 1.79
C GLU A 127 -1.82 -38.47 1.90
N ASN A 128 -0.69 -37.79 1.66
CA ASN A 128 0.64 -38.41 1.72
C ASN A 128 1.16 -38.44 3.16
N LYS A 129 1.67 -39.59 3.60
CA LYS A 129 2.18 -39.80 4.96
C LYS A 129 3.64 -40.26 4.94
N PHE A 130 4.50 -39.52 5.64
CA PHE A 130 5.92 -39.81 5.82
C PHE A 130 6.17 -40.14 7.30
N ILE A 131 6.75 -41.31 7.58
CA ILE A 131 7.01 -41.77 8.96
C ILE A 131 8.51 -41.97 9.11
N PHE A 132 9.09 -41.32 10.11
CA PHE A 132 10.50 -41.45 10.47
C PHE A 132 10.61 -42.01 11.88
N THR A 133 11.15 -43.22 12.02
CA THR A 133 11.57 -43.74 13.34
C THR A 133 12.68 -42.86 13.91
N ARG A 134 12.96 -42.94 15.21
CA ARG A 134 14.08 -42.19 15.81
C ARG A 134 15.42 -42.42 15.08
N GLU A 135 15.71 -43.64 14.66
CA GLU A 135 16.95 -43.96 13.92
C GLU A 135 16.97 -43.30 12.53
N GLN A 136 15.86 -43.34 11.79
CA GLN A 136 15.71 -42.64 10.51
C GLN A 136 15.75 -41.13 10.67
N PHE A 137 15.20 -40.59 11.75
CA PHE A 137 15.28 -39.17 12.06
C PHE A 137 16.73 -38.72 12.22
N LEU A 138 17.54 -39.44 13.00
CA LEU A 138 18.93 -39.08 13.26
C LEU A 138 19.85 -39.23 12.04
N THR A 139 19.47 -40.08 11.07
CA THR A 139 20.30 -40.38 9.88
C THR A 139 19.87 -39.61 8.64
N GLU A 140 18.56 -39.45 8.40
CA GLU A 140 18.01 -38.82 7.20
C GLU A 140 17.79 -37.31 7.38
N TRP A 141 17.52 -36.83 8.61
CA TRP A 141 17.34 -35.40 8.82
C TRP A 141 18.68 -34.70 8.97
N ARG A 142 18.83 -33.57 8.27
CA ARG A 142 20.06 -32.79 8.33
C ARG A 142 20.11 -31.97 9.61
N SER A 143 21.12 -32.21 10.45
CA SER A 143 21.41 -31.33 11.60
C SER A 143 21.93 -29.97 11.12
N VAL A 144 21.46 -28.91 11.77
CA VAL A 144 21.84 -27.52 11.44
C VAL A 144 22.74 -27.00 12.55
N THR A 145 23.92 -26.52 12.17
CA THR A 145 24.84 -25.85 13.09
C THR A 145 24.85 -24.35 12.84
N PHE A 146 25.40 -23.57 13.78
CA PHE A 146 25.53 -22.12 13.66
C PHE A 146 26.26 -21.66 12.36
N ALA A 147 27.12 -22.52 11.79
CA ALA A 147 27.85 -22.23 10.55
C ALA A 147 26.96 -22.21 9.28
N ASP A 148 25.73 -22.73 9.34
CA ASP A 148 24.78 -22.71 8.22
C ASP A 148 24.09 -21.33 8.10
N SER A 149 24.81 -20.35 7.53
CA SER A 149 24.43 -18.92 7.54
C SER A 149 23.08 -18.59 6.90
N GLU A 150 22.60 -19.39 5.94
CA GLU A 150 21.36 -19.11 5.20
C GLU A 150 20.11 -19.48 6.01
N LEU A 151 20.12 -20.64 6.67
CA LEU A 151 19.00 -21.12 7.50
C LEU A 151 19.03 -20.51 8.90
N TYR A 152 20.23 -20.22 9.42
CA TYR A 152 20.41 -19.51 10.69
C TYR A 152 19.71 -18.14 10.67
N ARG A 153 19.86 -17.37 9.59
CA ARG A 153 19.22 -16.05 9.42
C ARG A 153 17.69 -16.11 9.46
N SER A 154 17.07 -17.23 9.07
CA SER A 154 15.60 -17.39 9.09
C SER A 154 15.05 -17.98 10.39
N ILE A 155 15.85 -18.79 11.11
CA ILE A 155 15.46 -19.52 12.34
C ILE A 155 15.78 -18.73 13.62
N SER A 156 16.82 -17.89 13.58
CA SER A 156 17.50 -17.27 14.73
C SER A 156 16.60 -16.74 15.86
N PRO A 157 15.46 -16.05 15.64
CA PRO A 157 14.72 -15.46 16.74
C PRO A 157 14.00 -16.46 17.67
N ASN A 158 13.74 -17.68 17.21
CA ASN A 158 12.87 -18.62 17.95
C ASN A 158 13.64 -19.65 18.77
N LEU A 159 14.93 -19.87 18.49
CA LEU A 159 15.70 -20.99 19.04
C LEU A 159 17.12 -20.66 19.49
N PHE A 160 17.67 -19.47 19.19
CA PHE A 160 19.06 -19.13 19.49
C PHE A 160 19.16 -17.85 20.35
N ASP A 161 20.12 -17.83 21.27
CA ASP A 161 20.48 -16.65 22.06
C ASP A 161 21.34 -15.65 21.25
N GLN A 162 21.61 -14.49 21.84
CA GLN A 162 22.41 -13.41 21.22
C GLN A 162 23.87 -13.81 20.91
N LYS A 163 24.36 -14.93 21.48
CA LYS A 163 25.70 -15.48 21.25
C LYS A 163 25.70 -16.62 20.23
N GLY A 164 24.54 -16.98 19.68
CA GLY A 164 24.39 -18.07 18.73
C GLY A 164 24.28 -19.45 19.37
N ASN A 165 24.07 -19.54 20.68
CA ASN A 165 23.85 -20.81 21.36
C ASN A 165 22.36 -21.16 21.33
N SER A 166 22.05 -22.43 21.11
CA SER A 166 20.70 -22.95 21.23
C SER A 166 20.67 -24.05 22.28
N ASP A 167 19.66 -24.00 23.16
CA ASP A 167 19.32 -25.14 24.02
C ASP A 167 18.67 -26.28 23.22
N TYR A 168 18.38 -26.05 21.93
CA TYR A 168 17.73 -26.98 21.02
C TYR A 168 18.71 -27.53 19.98
N LEU A 169 18.64 -28.84 19.75
CA LEU A 169 19.17 -29.49 18.56
C LEU A 169 18.18 -29.25 17.42
N ILE A 170 18.68 -28.78 16.28
CA ILE A 170 17.85 -28.40 15.13
C ILE A 170 18.11 -29.34 13.97
N TYR A 171 17.03 -29.87 13.42
CA TYR A 171 17.02 -30.78 12.29
C TYR A 171 16.09 -30.26 11.19
N VAL A 172 16.48 -30.47 9.94
CA VAL A 172 15.68 -30.13 8.76
C VAL A 172 15.22 -31.41 8.11
N ALA A 173 13.93 -31.46 7.79
CA ALA A 173 13.33 -32.62 7.12
C ALA A 173 14.04 -32.89 5.77
N PRO A 174 14.21 -34.17 5.39
CA PRO A 174 14.89 -34.54 4.15
C PRO A 174 14.12 -34.08 2.90
N ASP A 175 14.84 -33.88 1.79
CA ASP A 175 14.28 -33.35 0.53
C ASP A 175 13.22 -34.28 -0.10
N ASN A 176 13.18 -35.55 0.30
CA ASN A 176 12.13 -36.49 -0.10
C ASN A 176 10.76 -36.22 0.57
N VAL A 177 10.72 -35.40 1.64
CA VAL A 177 9.50 -34.83 2.24
C VAL A 177 9.06 -33.62 1.41
N ALA A 178 8.87 -33.83 0.12
CA ALA A 178 8.34 -32.86 -0.81
C ALA A 178 7.27 -33.53 -1.66
N ALA A 179 6.09 -32.91 -1.81
CA ALA A 179 5.21 -33.25 -2.93
C ALA A 179 6.05 -33.13 -4.20
N LYS A 180 6.11 -34.19 -5.03
CA LYS A 180 6.89 -34.24 -6.27
C LYS A 180 6.77 -32.88 -6.98
N PRO A 181 7.81 -32.03 -6.98
CA PRO A 181 7.67 -30.71 -7.56
C PRO A 181 7.31 -30.89 -9.02
N LEU A 182 6.39 -30.07 -9.53
CA LEU A 182 6.28 -29.86 -10.96
C LEU A 182 7.68 -29.44 -11.43
N THR A 183 8.40 -30.36 -12.07
CA THR A 183 9.74 -30.11 -12.62
C THR A 183 9.59 -29.16 -13.80
N VAL A 184 9.48 -27.86 -13.50
CA VAL A 184 9.55 -26.80 -14.49
C VAL A 184 11.00 -26.35 -14.56
N SER A 185 11.65 -26.59 -15.69
CA SER A 185 13.07 -26.35 -15.94
C SER A 185 13.48 -24.86 -16.04
N ILE A 186 12.66 -23.94 -15.51
CA ILE A 186 12.93 -22.50 -15.54
C ILE A 186 13.33 -22.04 -14.13
N PRO A 187 14.57 -21.58 -13.89
CA PRO A 187 15.10 -21.27 -12.56
C PRO A 187 14.24 -20.28 -11.74
N MET A 188 13.72 -19.23 -12.38
CA MET A 188 12.86 -18.24 -11.72
C MET A 188 11.49 -18.80 -11.31
N VAL A 189 11.02 -19.84 -12.01
CA VAL A 189 9.75 -20.51 -11.75
C VAL A 189 9.91 -21.59 -10.68
N SER A 190 11.05 -22.29 -10.64
CA SER A 190 11.31 -23.36 -9.66
C SER A 190 11.07 -22.93 -8.20
N ARG A 191 11.43 -21.69 -7.82
CA ARG A 191 11.17 -21.14 -6.47
C ARG A 191 9.69 -20.89 -6.17
N LEU A 192 8.88 -20.52 -7.17
CA LEU A 192 7.43 -20.32 -7.02
C LEU A 192 6.67 -21.64 -6.80
N PHE A 193 7.25 -22.76 -7.22
CA PHE A 193 6.67 -24.11 -7.15
C PHE A 193 7.37 -25.02 -6.13
N ALA A 194 8.39 -24.53 -5.40
CA ALA A 194 9.13 -25.25 -4.37
C ALA A 194 8.41 -25.20 -3.01
N SER A 195 7.19 -25.73 -2.95
CA SER A 195 6.48 -25.91 -1.69
C SER A 195 6.00 -27.34 -1.55
N ILE A 196 6.25 -27.93 -0.38
CA ILE A 196 5.96 -29.33 -0.10
C ILE A 196 4.46 -29.61 -0.08
N ASN A 197 3.61 -28.59 0.08
CA ASN A 197 2.17 -28.67 0.28
C ASN A 197 1.32 -28.15 -0.88
N PHE A 198 1.81 -28.30 -2.11
CA PHE A 198 1.31 -27.65 -3.33
C PHE A 198 0.30 -28.47 -4.17
N GLY A 199 0.05 -29.74 -3.85
CA GLY A 199 -0.97 -30.62 -4.43
C GLY A 199 -1.37 -30.48 -5.92
N GLY A 200 -0.88 -31.41 -6.76
CA GLY A 200 -1.58 -31.99 -7.93
C GLY A 200 -1.97 -31.12 -9.15
N SER A 201 -1.88 -31.71 -10.35
CA SER A 201 -2.20 -31.10 -11.66
C SER A 201 -3.67 -30.72 -11.88
N GLU A 202 -4.61 -31.30 -11.14
CA GLU A 202 -6.05 -31.13 -11.36
C GLU A 202 -6.56 -29.70 -11.03
N LYS A 203 -6.16 -29.14 -9.88
CA LYS A 203 -6.53 -27.78 -9.47
C LYS A 203 -5.70 -26.70 -10.19
N LEU A 204 -4.47 -27.01 -10.60
CA LEU A 204 -3.57 -26.08 -11.31
C LEU A 204 -3.87 -25.94 -12.81
N ILE A 205 -4.39 -27.01 -13.43
CA ILE A 205 -4.58 -27.06 -14.89
C ILE A 205 -6.06 -27.08 -15.25
N LYS A 206 -6.86 -28.05 -14.75
CA LYS A 206 -8.24 -28.24 -15.25
C LYS A 206 -9.17 -27.08 -14.85
N GLN A 207 -9.16 -26.65 -13.59
CA GLN A 207 -10.02 -25.56 -13.14
C GLN A 207 -9.69 -24.21 -13.82
N PRO A 208 -8.42 -23.74 -13.83
CA PRO A 208 -8.01 -22.57 -14.61
C PRO A 208 -8.33 -22.67 -16.10
N LEU A 209 -8.21 -23.86 -16.71
CA LEU A 209 -8.53 -24.07 -18.12
C LEU A 209 -10.03 -23.85 -18.39
N VAL A 210 -10.91 -24.43 -17.56
CA VAL A 210 -12.37 -24.27 -17.69
C VAL A 210 -12.81 -22.82 -17.47
N ILE A 211 -12.26 -22.16 -16.44
CA ILE A 211 -12.51 -20.73 -16.19
C ILE A 211 -11.98 -19.89 -17.37
N GLY A 212 -10.78 -20.22 -17.85
CA GLY A 212 -10.15 -19.61 -19.01
C GLY A 212 -11.01 -19.68 -20.26
N LEU A 213 -11.59 -20.85 -20.57
CA LEU A 213 -12.49 -21.04 -21.71
C LEU A 213 -13.78 -20.19 -21.60
N LYS A 214 -14.37 -20.09 -20.40
CA LYS A 214 -15.58 -19.28 -20.17
C LYS A 214 -15.32 -17.78 -20.35
N LEU A 215 -14.25 -17.28 -19.73
CA LEU A 215 -13.88 -15.85 -19.78
C LEU A 215 -13.33 -15.46 -21.17
N PHE A 216 -12.68 -16.39 -21.85
CA PHE A 216 -12.22 -16.19 -23.23
C PHE A 216 -13.38 -15.85 -24.17
N PHE A 217 -14.45 -16.64 -24.15
CA PHE A 217 -15.63 -16.39 -24.99
C PHE A 217 -16.26 -15.02 -24.70
N LEU A 218 -16.27 -14.63 -23.42
CA LEU A 218 -16.74 -13.33 -22.97
C LEU A 218 -15.93 -12.17 -23.59
N VAL A 219 -14.60 -12.22 -23.50
CA VAL A 219 -13.72 -11.14 -24.02
C VAL A 219 -13.84 -11.01 -25.54
N GLU A 220 -13.92 -12.11 -26.29
CA GLU A 220 -14.06 -12.08 -27.75
C GLU A 220 -15.39 -11.46 -28.19
N VAL A 221 -16.51 -11.84 -27.56
CA VAL A 221 -17.82 -11.24 -27.86
C VAL A 221 -17.82 -9.74 -27.59
N VAL A 222 -17.23 -9.32 -26.48
CA VAL A 222 -17.06 -7.92 -26.08
C VAL A 222 -16.22 -7.17 -27.13
N MET A 223 -15.04 -7.69 -27.48
CA MET A 223 -14.16 -7.11 -28.49
C MET A 223 -14.83 -6.98 -29.87
N LEU A 224 -15.61 -7.99 -30.29
CA LEU A 224 -16.37 -7.97 -31.54
C LEU A 224 -17.47 -6.91 -31.55
N ILE A 225 -18.28 -6.82 -30.48
CA ILE A 225 -19.32 -5.80 -30.33
C ILE A 225 -18.69 -4.39 -30.39
N PHE A 226 -17.54 -4.21 -29.74
CA PHE A 226 -16.84 -2.92 -29.74
C PHE A 226 -16.27 -2.52 -31.09
N PHE A 227 -15.68 -3.47 -31.81
CA PHE A 227 -15.20 -3.23 -33.16
C PHE A 227 -16.33 -2.72 -34.08
N LEU A 228 -17.54 -3.25 -33.92
CA LEU A 228 -18.72 -2.82 -34.67
C LEU A 228 -19.17 -1.39 -34.34
N ILE A 229 -19.07 -0.99 -33.06
CA ILE A 229 -19.40 0.36 -32.61
C ILE A 229 -18.41 1.38 -33.19
N LEU A 230 -17.11 1.09 -33.16
CA LEU A 230 -16.06 1.97 -33.68
C LEU A 230 -16.17 2.16 -35.21
N ARG A 231 -16.55 1.12 -35.95
CA ARG A 231 -16.62 1.15 -37.42
C ARG A 231 -17.75 2.02 -37.97
N ARG A 232 -18.84 2.24 -37.24
CA ARG A 232 -20.03 2.98 -37.71
C ARG A 232 -19.75 4.46 -38.06
N LYS A 233 -18.61 5.01 -37.64
CA LYS A 233 -18.30 6.45 -37.74
C LYS A 233 -17.21 6.81 -38.77
N ASN A 234 -16.81 5.87 -39.63
CA ASN A 234 -15.59 5.97 -40.45
C ASN A 234 -15.73 6.57 -41.86
N ASP A 235 -16.89 7.12 -42.22
CA ASP A 235 -17.17 7.64 -43.58
C ASP A 235 -16.84 9.15 -43.74
N ALA A 236 -15.64 9.60 -43.32
CA ALA A 236 -15.21 10.99 -43.57
C ALA A 236 -13.77 11.07 -44.10
N ASP A 237 -13.57 11.85 -45.17
CA ASP A 237 -12.31 12.02 -45.90
C ASP A 237 -11.29 12.88 -45.14
N VAL A 238 -10.42 12.22 -44.36
CA VAL A 238 -9.13 12.75 -43.90
C VAL A 238 -8.04 12.36 -44.90
N GLY A 239 -7.18 13.30 -45.29
CA GLY A 239 -6.09 13.11 -46.27
C GLY A 239 -5.04 12.07 -45.84
N ASN A 240 -4.45 11.36 -46.81
CA ASN A 240 -3.56 10.21 -46.58
C ASN A 240 -2.28 10.55 -45.77
N ASN A 241 -1.71 11.75 -45.93
CA ASN A 241 -0.44 12.13 -45.29
C ASN A 241 -0.56 12.26 -43.76
N ASP A 242 -1.65 12.83 -43.25
CA ASP A 242 -1.89 12.98 -41.80
C ASP A 242 -2.06 11.62 -41.11
N VAL A 243 -2.63 10.65 -41.83
CA VAL A 243 -2.83 9.28 -41.33
C VAL A 243 -1.48 8.58 -41.14
N VAL A 244 -0.57 8.69 -42.11
CA VAL A 244 0.78 8.07 -42.01
C VAL A 244 1.56 8.69 -40.86
N LEU A 245 1.55 10.01 -40.72
CA LEU A 245 2.24 10.71 -39.63
C LEU A 245 1.71 10.28 -38.25
N HIS A 246 0.39 10.12 -38.11
CA HIS A 246 -0.20 9.64 -36.86
C HIS A 246 0.24 8.20 -36.55
N LYS A 247 0.22 7.29 -37.54
CA LYS A 247 0.70 5.91 -37.37
C LYS A 247 2.14 5.88 -36.88
N ARG A 248 3.03 6.68 -37.48
CA ARG A 248 4.44 6.80 -37.04
C ARG A 248 4.54 7.26 -35.58
N LYS A 249 3.79 8.30 -35.19
CA LYS A 249 3.77 8.80 -33.81
C LYS A 249 3.31 7.75 -32.80
N PHE A 250 2.29 6.96 -33.14
CA PHE A 250 1.82 5.86 -32.28
C PHE A 250 2.88 4.77 -32.10
N ILE A 251 3.53 4.35 -33.19
CA ILE A 251 4.61 3.35 -33.19
C ILE A 251 5.79 3.82 -32.33
N VAL A 252 6.29 5.04 -32.58
CA VAL A 252 7.41 5.63 -31.83
C VAL A 252 7.08 5.69 -30.35
N PHE A 253 5.86 6.11 -30.00
CA PHE A 253 5.42 6.21 -28.61
C PHE A 253 5.47 4.85 -27.90
N GLY A 254 4.79 3.83 -28.42
CA GLY A 254 4.71 2.55 -27.72
C GLY A 254 6.00 1.74 -27.73
N LEU A 255 6.77 1.78 -28.83
CA LEU A 255 8.09 1.12 -28.87
C LEU A 255 9.08 1.79 -27.91
N SER A 256 8.98 3.10 -27.67
CA SER A 256 9.83 3.78 -26.68
C SER A 256 9.62 3.22 -25.27
N ILE A 257 8.37 2.97 -24.90
CA ILE A 257 8.01 2.40 -23.60
C ILE A 257 8.54 0.97 -23.49
N ILE A 258 8.31 0.14 -24.51
CA ILE A 258 8.75 -1.26 -24.50
C ILE A 258 10.26 -1.37 -24.41
N ILE A 259 11.00 -0.65 -25.26
CA ILE A 259 12.46 -0.68 -25.26
C ILE A 259 12.99 -0.20 -23.91
N THR A 260 12.45 0.89 -23.38
CA THR A 260 12.85 1.39 -22.05
C THR A 260 12.61 0.34 -20.97
N PHE A 261 11.43 -0.28 -20.94
CA PHE A 261 11.09 -1.29 -19.95
C PHE A 261 12.00 -2.51 -20.04
N LEU A 262 12.30 -3.00 -21.26
CA LEU A 262 13.22 -4.12 -21.46
C LEU A 262 14.64 -3.79 -21.01
N LEU A 263 15.14 -2.58 -21.33
CA LEU A 263 16.46 -2.14 -20.89
C LEU A 263 16.54 -2.01 -19.37
N LEU A 264 15.50 -1.47 -18.73
CA LEU A 264 15.41 -1.41 -17.26
C LEU A 264 15.33 -2.79 -16.64
N PHE A 265 14.59 -3.73 -17.24
CA PHE A 265 14.52 -5.11 -16.76
C PHE A 265 15.90 -5.78 -16.80
N VAL A 266 16.60 -5.70 -17.94
CA VAL A 266 17.96 -6.24 -18.07
C VAL A 266 18.91 -5.58 -17.08
N PHE A 267 18.85 -4.25 -16.95
CA PHE A 267 19.65 -3.49 -15.99
C PHE A 267 19.42 -3.98 -14.55
N ASN A 268 18.16 -4.16 -14.13
CA ASN A 268 17.84 -4.61 -12.78
C ASN A 268 18.29 -6.05 -12.54
N VAL A 269 18.17 -6.95 -13.52
CA VAL A 269 18.68 -8.33 -13.42
C VAL A 269 20.20 -8.33 -13.25
N LEU A 270 20.93 -7.54 -14.04
CA LEU A 270 22.38 -7.40 -13.91
C LEU A 270 22.75 -6.80 -12.56
N LEU A 271 22.04 -5.77 -12.10
CA LEU A 271 22.31 -5.15 -10.81
C LEU A 271 22.10 -6.13 -9.64
N ALA A 272 21.03 -6.93 -9.65
CA ALA A 272 20.81 -7.97 -8.64
C ALA A 272 21.87 -9.06 -8.66
N TYR A 273 22.42 -9.35 -9.84
CA TYR A 273 23.50 -10.33 -9.98
C TYR A 273 24.83 -9.80 -9.41
N PHE A 274 25.19 -8.55 -9.69
CA PHE A 274 26.48 -7.98 -9.30
C PHE A 274 26.49 -7.28 -7.92
N TYR A 275 25.34 -6.84 -7.40
CA TYR A 275 25.25 -6.09 -6.15
C TYR A 275 24.49 -6.87 -5.07
N GLN A 276 25.24 -7.58 -4.23
CA GLN A 276 24.74 -8.37 -3.11
C GLN A 276 25.49 -7.96 -1.82
N PRO A 277 25.20 -6.77 -1.27
CA PRO A 277 25.89 -6.27 -0.09
C PRO A 277 25.57 -7.13 1.15
N ASP A 278 26.56 -7.28 2.03
CA ASP A 278 26.36 -7.95 3.31
C ASP A 278 25.51 -7.09 4.26
N THR A 279 24.38 -7.63 4.71
CA THR A 279 23.44 -6.96 5.62
C THR A 279 23.71 -7.27 7.09
N SER A 280 24.64 -8.17 7.41
CA SER A 280 24.93 -8.59 8.79
C SER A 280 25.34 -7.43 9.70
N GLN A 281 26.17 -6.51 9.23
CA GLN A 281 26.58 -5.33 10.02
C GLN A 281 25.42 -4.40 10.36
N LEU A 282 24.45 -4.28 9.45
CA LEU A 282 23.27 -3.45 9.67
C LEU A 282 22.35 -4.08 10.73
N LEU A 283 22.20 -5.41 10.72
CA LEU A 283 21.44 -6.14 11.74
C LEU A 283 22.11 -6.09 13.12
N ILE A 284 23.44 -6.21 13.17
CA ILE A 284 24.21 -6.03 14.42
C ILE A 284 24.02 -4.61 14.98
N SER A 285 24.03 -3.60 14.11
CA SER A 285 23.78 -2.22 14.51
C SER A 285 22.36 -2.02 15.00
N ALA A 286 21.37 -2.64 14.33
CA ALA A 286 19.97 -2.62 14.73
C ALA A 286 19.77 -3.24 16.12
N ALA A 287 20.42 -4.37 16.43
CA ALA A 287 20.36 -5.04 17.74
C ALA A 287 20.87 -4.19 18.91
N LYS A 288 21.73 -3.19 18.65
CA LYS A 288 22.21 -2.24 19.67
C LYS A 288 21.24 -1.09 19.93
N ILE A 289 20.40 -0.75 18.95
CA ILE A 289 19.57 0.46 18.96
C ILE A 289 18.11 0.15 19.30
N TYR A 290 17.59 -0.95 18.77
CA TYR A 290 16.17 -1.31 18.85
C TYR A 290 15.92 -2.42 19.87
N ARG A 291 14.68 -2.51 20.33
CA ARG A 291 14.22 -3.58 21.23
C ARG A 291 14.33 -4.94 20.56
N ASP A 292 14.68 -5.96 21.34
CA ASP A 292 14.80 -7.36 20.89
C ASP A 292 13.52 -7.87 20.20
N ALA A 293 12.35 -7.55 20.75
CA ALA A 293 11.04 -7.87 20.17
C ALA A 293 10.81 -7.26 18.76
N SER A 294 11.54 -6.21 18.39
CA SER A 294 11.44 -5.53 17.10
C SER A 294 12.44 -6.07 16.07
N LEU A 295 13.52 -6.75 16.49
CA LEU A 295 14.56 -7.26 15.60
C LEU A 295 14.06 -8.24 14.53
N PRO A 296 13.09 -9.15 14.79
CA PRO A 296 12.54 -10.04 13.76
C PRO A 296 11.91 -9.30 12.57
N CYS A 297 11.58 -8.02 12.74
CA CYS A 297 10.99 -7.20 11.69
C CYS A 297 12.03 -6.50 10.80
N PHE A 298 13.34 -6.61 11.06
CA PHE A 298 14.37 -5.94 10.25
C PHE A 298 14.80 -6.83 9.07
N LEU A 299 14.33 -6.45 7.88
CA LEU A 299 14.57 -7.13 6.61
C LEU A 299 15.16 -6.15 5.59
N PRO A 300 16.43 -5.73 5.72
CA PRO A 300 17.00 -4.72 4.82
C PRO A 300 17.07 -5.18 3.36
N GLU A 301 16.65 -4.32 2.44
CA GLU A 301 16.59 -4.58 0.98
C GLU A 301 17.46 -3.59 0.17
N PRO A 302 18.78 -3.55 0.41
CA PRO A 302 19.66 -2.56 -0.22
C PRO A 302 19.72 -2.72 -1.75
N THR A 303 19.64 -3.96 -2.27
CA THR A 303 19.65 -4.23 -3.71
C THR A 303 18.38 -3.72 -4.40
N GLU A 304 17.19 -4.04 -3.86
CA GLU A 304 15.92 -3.58 -4.44
C GLU A 304 15.79 -2.05 -4.37
N ARG A 305 16.20 -1.45 -3.26
CA ARG A 305 16.19 0.01 -3.11
C ARG A 305 17.09 0.68 -4.14
N LEU A 306 18.28 0.14 -4.38
CA LEU A 306 19.19 0.66 -5.40
C LEU A 306 18.62 0.47 -6.81
N GLN A 307 18.04 -0.70 -7.11
CA GLN A 307 17.32 -0.97 -8.36
C GLN A 307 16.23 0.07 -8.60
N PHE A 308 15.41 0.38 -7.60
CA PHE A 308 14.34 1.36 -7.70
C PHE A 308 14.89 2.77 -8.00
N VAL A 309 15.83 3.25 -7.18
CA VAL A 309 16.40 4.61 -7.33
C VAL A 309 17.08 4.77 -8.69
N LEU A 310 17.93 3.83 -9.08
CA LEU A 310 18.62 3.89 -10.37
C LEU A 310 17.66 3.72 -11.55
N SER A 311 16.65 2.86 -11.46
CA SER A 311 15.63 2.72 -12.50
C SER A 311 14.85 4.00 -12.71
N VAL A 312 14.48 4.70 -11.63
CA VAL A 312 13.80 6.00 -11.72
C VAL A 312 14.67 7.02 -12.46
N LEU A 313 15.94 7.16 -12.08
CA LEU A 313 16.86 8.10 -12.72
C LEU A 313 17.14 7.75 -14.18
N LEU A 314 17.38 6.47 -14.48
CA LEU A 314 17.67 5.97 -15.82
C LEU A 314 16.45 6.06 -16.75
N SER A 315 15.23 5.89 -16.23
CA SER A 315 14.00 5.88 -17.04
C SER A 315 13.84 7.14 -17.89
N LEU A 316 14.14 8.33 -17.35
CA LEU A 316 14.05 9.60 -18.08
C LEU A 316 15.02 9.66 -19.26
N VAL A 317 16.25 9.22 -19.03
CA VAL A 317 17.32 9.20 -20.04
C VAL A 317 17.00 8.17 -21.12
N LEU A 318 16.62 6.96 -20.72
CA LEU A 318 16.27 5.87 -21.63
C LEU A 318 15.04 6.23 -22.49
N LEU A 319 13.99 6.81 -21.90
CA LEU A 319 12.81 7.27 -22.64
C LEU A 319 13.17 8.32 -23.69
N LEU A 320 14.04 9.29 -23.34
CA LEU A 320 14.48 10.32 -24.27
C LEU A 320 15.30 9.73 -25.42
N ILE A 321 16.25 8.85 -25.11
CA ILE A 321 17.09 8.17 -26.10
C ILE A 321 16.23 7.31 -27.01
N SER A 322 15.37 6.45 -26.44
CA SER A 322 14.49 5.57 -27.21
C SER A 322 13.54 6.37 -28.11
N TYR A 323 12.97 7.47 -27.60
CA TYR A 323 12.07 8.32 -28.37
C TYR A 323 12.76 8.97 -29.55
N LYS A 324 13.92 9.62 -29.33
CA LYS A 324 14.68 10.27 -30.41
C LYS A 324 15.21 9.28 -31.43
N TRP A 325 15.73 8.15 -30.95
CA TRP A 325 16.23 7.07 -31.79
C TRP A 325 15.10 6.53 -32.67
N LEU A 326 14.00 6.06 -32.08
CA LEU A 326 12.86 5.53 -32.84
C LEU A 326 12.27 6.56 -33.81
N ASN A 327 12.15 7.83 -33.42
CA ASN A 327 11.63 8.86 -34.33
C ASN A 327 12.49 8.95 -35.61
N LYS A 328 13.82 8.94 -35.47
CA LYS A 328 14.76 8.96 -36.60
C LYS A 328 14.65 7.72 -37.51
N TYR A 329 14.46 6.53 -36.95
CA TYR A 329 14.39 5.29 -37.73
C TYR A 329 13.02 5.04 -38.36
N ILE A 330 11.93 5.26 -37.62
CA ILE A 330 10.56 5.08 -38.11
C ILE A 330 10.24 6.04 -39.26
N ASP A 331 10.83 7.23 -39.27
CA ASP A 331 10.66 8.19 -40.37
C ASP A 331 11.23 7.71 -41.71
N ARG A 332 12.18 6.76 -41.68
CA ARG A 332 12.81 6.16 -42.88
C ARG A 332 12.03 4.95 -43.42
N LEU A 333 11.03 4.46 -42.68
CA LEU A 333 10.24 3.29 -43.10
C LEU A 333 9.23 3.67 -44.18
N THR A 334 9.03 2.74 -45.12
CA THR A 334 8.00 2.85 -46.15
C THR A 334 6.59 2.84 -45.53
N GLU A 335 5.63 3.49 -46.17
CA GLU A 335 4.25 3.59 -45.67
C GLU A 335 3.60 2.22 -45.44
N SER A 336 3.87 1.25 -46.31
CA SER A 336 3.39 -0.12 -46.18
C SER A 336 3.91 -0.79 -44.90
N THR A 337 5.19 -0.62 -44.58
CA THR A 337 5.79 -1.15 -43.36
C THR A 337 5.27 -0.45 -42.11
N VAL A 338 5.12 0.88 -42.15
CA VAL A 338 4.48 1.66 -41.08
C VAL A 338 3.05 1.19 -40.85
N GLY A 339 2.29 0.93 -41.92
CA GLY A 339 0.94 0.40 -41.84
C GLY A 339 0.88 -0.94 -41.12
N ARG A 340 1.69 -1.92 -41.57
CA ARG A 340 1.74 -3.26 -40.95
C ARG A 340 2.14 -3.21 -39.48
N LEU A 341 3.19 -2.44 -39.15
CA LEU A 341 3.66 -2.30 -37.78
C LEU A 341 2.62 -1.60 -36.89
N TYR A 342 1.97 -0.56 -37.39
CA TYR A 342 0.88 0.11 -36.67
C TYR A 342 -0.27 -0.85 -36.36
N TYR A 343 -0.73 -1.66 -37.32
CA TYR A 343 -1.84 -2.61 -37.07
C TYR A 343 -1.44 -3.67 -36.05
N PHE A 344 -0.23 -4.22 -36.14
CA PHE A 344 0.30 -5.15 -35.16
C PHE A 344 0.30 -4.53 -33.75
N LEU A 345 0.94 -3.37 -33.58
CA LEU A 345 1.06 -2.71 -32.28
C LEU A 345 -0.28 -2.22 -31.71
N SER A 346 -1.21 -1.81 -32.58
CA SER A 346 -2.57 -1.39 -32.19
C SER A 346 -3.37 -2.51 -31.52
N ILE A 347 -3.06 -3.77 -31.83
CA ILE A 347 -3.70 -4.95 -31.24
C ILE A 347 -2.86 -5.45 -30.06
N THR A 348 -1.55 -5.57 -30.23
CA THR A 348 -0.68 -6.16 -29.19
C THR A 348 -0.54 -5.27 -27.95
N PHE A 349 -0.52 -3.94 -28.06
CA PHE A 349 -0.40 -3.08 -26.87
C PHE A 349 -1.58 -3.20 -25.91
N PRO A 350 -2.84 -3.04 -26.34
CA PRO A 350 -3.98 -3.27 -25.46
C PRO A 350 -3.97 -4.67 -24.84
N LEU A 351 -3.60 -5.70 -25.62
CA LEU A 351 -3.52 -7.08 -25.15
C LEU A 351 -2.44 -7.29 -24.09
N ILE A 352 -1.24 -6.72 -24.27
CA ILE A 352 -0.16 -6.77 -23.28
C ILE A 352 -0.56 -6.02 -22.01
N ILE A 353 -1.18 -4.85 -22.13
CA ILE A 353 -1.67 -4.09 -20.97
C ILE A 353 -2.75 -4.88 -20.23
N PHE A 354 -3.69 -5.49 -20.96
CA PHE A 354 -4.68 -6.38 -20.38
C PHE A 354 -4.03 -7.57 -19.68
N ALA A 355 -3.00 -8.18 -20.27
CA ALA A 355 -2.29 -9.29 -19.65
C ALA A 355 -1.58 -8.91 -18.35
N ILE A 356 -0.87 -7.78 -18.35
CA ILE A 356 -0.20 -7.27 -17.15
C ILE A 356 -1.24 -6.94 -16.06
N ALA A 357 -2.34 -6.29 -16.44
CA ALA A 357 -3.40 -5.97 -15.50
C ALA A 357 -4.07 -7.23 -14.95
N TYR A 358 -4.44 -8.19 -15.81
CA TYR A 358 -5.12 -9.42 -15.41
C TYR A 358 -4.23 -10.30 -14.54
N ILE A 359 -3.00 -10.59 -14.98
CA ILE A 359 -2.04 -11.41 -14.20
C ILE A 359 -1.69 -10.68 -12.90
N GLY A 360 -1.47 -9.37 -12.95
CA GLY A 360 -1.21 -8.55 -11.76
C GLY A 360 -2.34 -8.67 -10.74
N LEU A 361 -3.58 -8.46 -11.16
CA LEU A 361 -4.78 -8.60 -10.31
C LEU A 361 -5.08 -10.03 -9.90
N ALA A 362 -4.62 -11.03 -10.66
CA ALA A 362 -4.79 -12.43 -10.30
C ALA A 362 -3.81 -12.83 -9.18
N VAL A 363 -2.60 -12.29 -9.19
CA VAL A 363 -1.58 -12.45 -8.13
C VAL A 363 -1.95 -11.69 -6.88
N SER A 364 -2.41 -10.47 -7.08
CA SER A 364 -2.75 -9.56 -6.02
C SER A 364 -4.25 -9.70 -5.77
N ASN A 365 -4.68 -10.35 -4.69
CA ASN A 365 -6.08 -10.22 -4.24
C ASN A 365 -6.43 -8.75 -3.87
N PHE A 366 -5.44 -7.86 -4.00
CA PHE A 366 -5.51 -6.43 -4.12
C PHE A 366 -6.65 -5.91 -5.01
N LEU A 367 -7.19 -4.76 -4.59
CA LEU A 367 -8.44 -4.17 -5.04
C LEU A 367 -9.67 -5.04 -4.83
N TYR A 368 -9.57 -6.21 -4.17
CA TYR A 368 -10.72 -7.06 -3.86
C TYR A 368 -11.68 -7.24 -5.05
N VAL A 369 -11.10 -7.21 -6.24
CA VAL A 369 -11.80 -7.25 -7.53
C VAL A 369 -12.62 -8.52 -7.58
N SER A 370 -12.05 -9.63 -7.11
CA SER A 370 -12.72 -10.92 -6.91
C SER A 370 -14.02 -10.85 -6.11
N SER A 371 -14.12 -9.94 -5.13
CA SER A 371 -15.32 -9.72 -4.30
C SER A 371 -16.24 -8.61 -4.80
N SER A 372 -15.79 -7.79 -5.75
CA SER A 372 -16.58 -6.71 -6.33
C SER A 372 -17.66 -7.25 -7.27
N TYR A 373 -18.78 -6.55 -7.39
CA TYR A 373 -19.87 -6.97 -8.27
C TYR A 373 -19.42 -7.09 -9.73
N SER A 374 -18.64 -6.13 -10.24
CA SER A 374 -18.22 -6.12 -11.65
C SER A 374 -17.25 -7.23 -12.04
N PHE A 375 -16.62 -7.90 -11.08
CA PHE A 375 -15.58 -8.90 -11.36
C PHE A 375 -15.76 -10.21 -10.57
N GLY A 376 -16.83 -10.34 -9.79
CA GLY A 376 -17.22 -11.56 -9.09
C GLY A 376 -18.59 -12.12 -9.53
N GLY A 377 -18.73 -13.45 -9.47
CA GLY A 377 -20.01 -14.16 -9.66
C GLY A 377 -20.73 -13.84 -10.98
N ILE A 378 -22.05 -13.64 -10.90
CA ILE A 378 -22.88 -13.29 -12.07
C ILE A 378 -22.66 -11.84 -12.55
N GLY A 379 -22.19 -10.97 -11.64
CA GLY A 379 -21.98 -9.56 -11.94
C GLY A 379 -20.88 -9.33 -12.97
N THR A 380 -19.87 -10.20 -13.06
CA THR A 380 -18.84 -10.18 -14.14
C THR A 380 -19.45 -10.24 -15.53
N TYR A 381 -20.43 -11.13 -15.73
CA TYR A 381 -21.08 -11.32 -17.02
C TYR A 381 -22.03 -10.15 -17.34
N LEU A 382 -22.82 -9.71 -16.35
CA LEU A 382 -23.71 -8.55 -16.50
C LEU A 382 -22.93 -7.27 -16.81
N TYR A 383 -21.80 -7.07 -16.12
CA TYR A 383 -20.92 -5.94 -16.36
C TYR A 383 -20.34 -5.98 -17.78
N SER A 384 -19.69 -7.09 -18.13
CA SER A 384 -18.91 -7.20 -19.37
C SER A 384 -19.79 -7.27 -20.62
N LEU A 385 -20.93 -8.00 -20.58
CA LEU A 385 -21.81 -8.18 -21.75
C LEU A 385 -22.86 -7.08 -21.91
N MET A 386 -23.28 -6.42 -20.83
CA MET A 386 -24.40 -5.47 -20.87
C MET A 386 -23.99 -4.07 -20.42
N LEU A 387 -23.60 -3.90 -19.15
CA LEU A 387 -23.45 -2.56 -18.56
C LEU A 387 -22.32 -1.77 -19.23
N PHE A 388 -21.16 -2.40 -19.46
CA PHE A 388 -20.03 -1.75 -20.12
C PHE A 388 -20.32 -1.41 -21.60
N PRO A 389 -20.79 -2.34 -22.45
CA PRO A 389 -21.15 -2.01 -23.84
C PRO A 389 -22.22 -0.91 -23.94
N ILE A 390 -23.27 -0.96 -23.13
CA ILE A 390 -24.32 0.09 -23.09
C ILE A 390 -23.71 1.43 -22.69
N GLY A 391 -22.90 1.43 -21.64
CA GLY A 391 -22.22 2.62 -21.13
C GLY A 391 -21.33 3.31 -22.16
N VAL A 392 -20.52 2.52 -22.88
CA VAL A 392 -19.69 3.02 -23.98
C VAL A 392 -20.56 3.51 -25.14
N CYS A 393 -21.63 2.79 -25.51
CA CYS A 393 -22.57 3.25 -26.54
C CYS A 393 -23.15 4.61 -26.20
N VAL A 394 -23.60 4.80 -24.97
CA VAL A 394 -24.11 6.08 -24.45
C VAL A 394 -23.07 7.18 -24.57
N MET A 395 -21.85 6.91 -24.11
CA MET A 395 -20.73 7.87 -24.15
C MET A 395 -20.43 8.34 -25.58
N PHE A 396 -20.39 7.43 -26.56
CA PHE A 396 -20.08 7.76 -27.96
C PHE A 396 -21.27 8.30 -28.76
N SER A 397 -22.52 8.03 -28.35
CA SER A 397 -23.73 8.33 -29.13
C SER A 397 -24.47 9.59 -28.67
N LEU A 398 -24.61 9.82 -27.37
CA LEU A 398 -25.59 10.77 -26.84
C LEU A 398 -25.11 12.23 -26.72
N LYS A 399 -23.93 12.61 -27.24
CA LYS A 399 -23.32 13.94 -27.04
C LYS A 399 -23.47 14.45 -25.59
N MET A 400 -23.42 13.54 -24.62
CA MET A 400 -23.73 13.79 -23.20
C MET A 400 -22.90 14.94 -22.62
N GLU A 401 -21.71 15.17 -23.17
CA GLU A 401 -20.81 16.27 -22.79
C GLU A 401 -21.42 17.67 -22.97
N LYS A 402 -22.39 17.82 -23.87
CA LYS A 402 -23.10 19.09 -24.09
C LYS A 402 -24.32 19.26 -23.18
N ASN A 403 -24.83 18.19 -22.58
CA ASN A 403 -26.03 18.22 -21.77
C ASN A 403 -25.78 18.92 -20.41
N LYS A 404 -26.53 20.00 -20.12
CA LYS A 404 -26.43 20.76 -18.86
C LYS A 404 -26.85 19.93 -17.64
N LEU A 405 -27.91 19.13 -17.76
CA LEU A 405 -28.41 18.27 -16.68
C LEU A 405 -27.36 17.25 -16.26
N PHE A 406 -26.71 16.59 -17.22
CA PHE A 406 -25.65 15.63 -16.94
C PHE A 406 -24.49 16.28 -16.15
N LYS A 407 -24.07 17.49 -16.52
CA LYS A 407 -23.03 18.22 -15.77
C LYS A 407 -23.44 18.45 -14.31
N ILE A 408 -24.68 18.88 -14.08
CA ILE A 408 -25.22 19.08 -12.73
C ILE A 408 -25.21 17.76 -11.95
N LEU A 409 -25.67 16.67 -12.56
CA LEU A 409 -25.66 15.34 -11.94
C LEU A 409 -24.25 14.88 -11.56
N VAL A 410 -23.23 15.13 -12.40
CA VAL A 410 -21.83 14.82 -12.07
C VAL A 410 -21.36 15.58 -10.82
N TYR A 411 -21.68 16.87 -10.71
CA TYR A 411 -21.30 17.65 -9.52
C TYR A 411 -22.06 17.21 -8.27
N LEU A 412 -23.38 17.00 -8.38
CA LEU A 412 -24.20 16.52 -7.26
C LEU A 412 -23.74 15.16 -6.77
N PHE A 413 -23.48 14.22 -7.69
CA PHE A 413 -22.97 12.90 -7.35
C PHE A 413 -21.60 12.98 -6.67
N SER A 414 -20.68 13.79 -7.22
CA SER A 414 -19.33 13.95 -6.65
C SER A 414 -19.40 14.59 -5.26
N GLY A 415 -20.24 15.61 -5.08
CA GLY A 415 -20.48 16.25 -3.79
C GLY A 415 -21.08 15.28 -2.77
N LEU A 416 -22.09 14.50 -3.17
CA LEU A 416 -22.69 13.48 -2.32
C LEU A 416 -21.65 12.45 -1.87
N LEU A 417 -20.82 11.94 -2.78
CA LEU A 417 -19.76 10.99 -2.43
C LEU A 417 -18.75 11.59 -1.44
N ILE A 418 -18.29 12.82 -1.67
CA ILE A 418 -17.35 13.50 -0.75
C ILE A 418 -17.98 13.64 0.64
N THR A 419 -19.25 14.04 0.72
CA THR A 419 -19.97 14.16 1.97
C THR A 419 -20.13 12.80 2.66
N THR A 420 -20.55 11.76 1.93
CA THR A 420 -20.69 10.40 2.47
C THR A 420 -19.37 9.88 3.05
N ILE A 421 -18.27 10.03 2.32
CA ILE A 421 -16.93 9.62 2.79
C ILE A 421 -16.55 10.38 4.07
N SER A 422 -16.79 11.69 4.10
CA SER A 422 -16.49 12.51 5.26
C SER A 422 -17.29 12.02 6.47
N VAL A 423 -18.61 11.88 6.34
CA VAL A 423 -19.51 11.43 7.41
C VAL A 423 -19.14 10.04 7.93
N ILE A 424 -18.82 9.08 7.05
CA ILE A 424 -18.39 7.74 7.47
C ILE A 424 -17.09 7.77 8.29
N ASN A 425 -16.17 8.69 8.01
CA ASN A 425 -14.93 8.83 8.80
C ASN A 425 -15.15 9.57 10.12
N ILE A 426 -16.12 10.50 10.17
CA ILE A 426 -16.48 11.23 11.40
C ILE A 426 -17.10 10.28 12.43
N PHE A 427 -18.13 9.55 12.01
CA PHE A 427 -18.93 8.68 12.88
C PHE A 427 -18.52 7.21 12.82
N GLY A 428 -17.42 6.90 12.14
CA GLY A 428 -17.00 5.51 12.00
C GLY A 428 -16.57 4.90 13.34
N LEU A 429 -15.90 5.68 14.21
CA LEU A 429 -15.37 5.19 15.48
C LEU A 429 -16.49 4.91 16.50
N ASN A 430 -17.21 3.83 16.30
CA ASN A 430 -18.19 3.33 17.27
C ASN A 430 -17.48 2.56 18.38
N SER A 431 -18.03 2.69 19.58
CA SER A 431 -17.71 1.96 20.80
C SER A 431 -17.40 0.48 20.57
N ASP A 432 -18.27 -0.27 19.90
CA ASP A 432 -18.07 -1.71 19.66
C ASP A 432 -16.89 -2.01 18.72
N SER A 433 -16.56 -1.10 17.80
CA SER A 433 -15.38 -1.23 16.92
C SER A 433 -14.06 -0.83 17.62
N LEU A 434 -14.12 0.11 18.56
CA LEU A 434 -13.00 0.51 19.42
C LEU A 434 -12.66 -0.59 20.44
N ILE A 435 -13.65 -1.32 20.94
CA ILE A 435 -13.48 -2.37 21.96
C ILE A 435 -13.17 -3.74 21.33
N GLY A 436 -13.67 -4.02 20.11
CA GLY A 436 -13.60 -5.36 19.52
C GLY A 436 -12.50 -5.59 18.48
N THR A 437 -11.83 -4.56 17.96
CA THR A 437 -10.83 -4.75 16.88
C THR A 437 -9.44 -4.27 17.25
N LEU A 438 -8.64 -5.21 17.78
CA LEU A 438 -7.19 -5.10 18.02
C LEU A 438 -6.38 -4.46 16.86
N SER A 439 -6.90 -4.50 15.64
CA SER A 439 -6.25 -3.95 14.44
C SER A 439 -6.43 -2.44 14.22
N ILE A 440 -7.47 -1.81 14.80
CA ILE A 440 -7.76 -0.37 14.56
C ILE A 440 -7.10 0.51 15.63
N THR A 441 -7.07 0.05 16.87
CA THR A 441 -6.60 0.82 18.03
C THR A 441 -5.16 1.32 17.89
N PRO A 442 -4.17 0.49 17.47
CA PRO A 442 -2.79 0.95 17.37
C PRO A 442 -2.61 2.08 16.35
N HIS A 443 -3.26 1.99 15.19
CA HIS A 443 -3.16 2.99 14.12
C HIS A 443 -3.81 4.33 14.46
N PHE A 444 -4.91 4.30 15.22
CA PHE A 444 -5.51 5.53 15.74
C PHE A 444 -4.63 6.16 16.83
N ASN A 445 -4.06 5.34 17.71
CA ASN A 445 -3.25 5.79 18.83
C ASN A 445 -1.99 6.54 18.37
N SER A 446 -1.27 6.05 17.35
CA SER A 446 -0.08 6.70 16.80
C SER A 446 -0.31 8.14 16.29
N VAL A 447 -1.57 8.54 16.04
CA VAL A 447 -1.92 9.92 15.63
C VAL A 447 -2.67 10.70 16.71
N PHE A 448 -3.48 10.04 17.53
CA PHE A 448 -4.27 10.69 18.57
C PHE A 448 -3.45 11.02 19.82
N TYR A 449 -2.56 10.10 20.24
CA TYR A 449 -1.70 10.30 21.42
C TYR A 449 -0.81 11.55 21.30
N PRO A 450 -0.07 11.79 20.19
CA PRO A 450 0.74 13.00 20.07
C PRO A 450 -0.08 14.29 20.17
N MET A 451 -1.29 14.29 19.60
CA MET A 451 -2.20 15.43 19.71
C MET A 451 -2.68 15.64 21.15
N ALA A 452 -3.06 14.58 21.85
CA ALA A 452 -3.46 14.63 23.25
C ALA A 452 -2.36 15.22 24.15
N GLN A 453 -1.12 14.75 23.98
CA GLN A 453 0.00 15.22 24.77
C GLN A 453 0.37 16.68 24.50
N ILE A 454 0.22 17.16 23.27
CA ILE A 454 0.45 18.58 22.95
C ILE A 454 -0.65 19.47 23.53
N MET A 455 -1.90 19.01 23.49
CA MET A 455 -2.99 19.71 24.18
C MET A 455 -2.79 19.74 25.69
N ALA A 456 -2.11 18.74 26.25
CA ALA A 456 -1.69 18.70 27.65
C ALA A 456 -0.38 19.47 27.95
N GLY A 457 0.22 20.15 26.95
CA GLY A 457 1.37 21.04 27.16
C GLY A 457 2.74 20.46 26.77
N LYS A 458 2.83 19.24 26.23
CA LYS A 458 4.09 18.75 25.64
C LYS A 458 4.43 19.48 24.34
N MET A 459 5.71 19.50 24.02
CA MET A 459 6.29 20.15 22.85
C MET A 459 6.98 19.11 21.98
N ALA A 460 6.50 18.98 20.75
CA ALA A 460 7.09 18.06 19.78
C ALA A 460 8.56 18.41 19.48
N LEU A 461 9.38 17.39 19.25
CA LEU A 461 10.84 17.46 19.08
C LEU A 461 11.62 17.99 20.29
N ILE A 462 10.98 18.07 21.46
CA ILE A 462 11.64 18.35 22.75
C ILE A 462 11.38 17.20 23.71
N ASN A 463 10.12 17.02 24.10
CA ASN A 463 9.68 16.00 25.06
C ASN A 463 8.55 15.11 24.53
N LEU A 464 8.35 15.15 23.20
CA LEU A 464 7.42 14.30 22.49
C LEU A 464 7.95 14.02 21.08
N THR A 465 8.07 12.75 20.73
CA THR A 465 8.34 12.27 19.37
C THR A 465 7.06 11.73 18.75
N SER A 466 7.01 11.70 17.42
CA SER A 466 5.89 11.10 16.69
C SER A 466 6.33 10.48 15.38
N LEU A 467 5.76 9.32 15.08
CA LEU A 467 5.98 8.56 13.85
C LEU A 467 5.54 9.32 12.59
N TYR A 468 4.58 10.23 12.68
CA TYR A 468 3.91 10.83 11.51
C TYR A 468 4.17 12.33 11.31
N GLY A 469 5.29 12.85 11.83
CA GLY A 469 5.72 14.24 11.64
C GLY A 469 5.04 15.22 12.60
N LEU A 470 4.87 16.48 12.21
CA LEU A 470 4.35 17.57 13.08
C LEU A 470 2.94 18.04 12.75
N SER A 471 2.16 17.25 12.00
CA SER A 471 0.79 17.60 11.59
C SER A 471 -0.10 18.13 12.74
N PHE A 472 0.00 17.55 13.93
CA PHE A 472 -0.73 17.97 15.13
C PHE A 472 -0.44 19.41 15.59
N VAL A 473 0.76 19.95 15.33
CA VAL A 473 1.12 21.33 15.72
C VAL A 473 0.23 22.34 14.99
N PHE A 474 -0.15 22.02 13.75
CA PHE A 474 -1.03 22.85 12.93
C PHE A 474 -2.47 22.89 13.47
N PHE A 475 -2.86 21.93 14.31
CA PHE A 475 -4.22 21.82 14.83
C PHE A 475 -4.39 22.38 16.23
N VAL A 476 -3.30 22.70 16.94
CA VAL A 476 -3.34 23.19 18.33
C VAL A 476 -4.27 24.39 18.48
N GLY A 477 -4.14 25.39 17.60
CA GLY A 477 -4.98 26.58 17.64
C GLY A 477 -6.47 26.25 17.48
N LEU A 478 -6.79 25.29 16.59
CA LEU A 478 -8.16 24.86 16.37
C LEU A 478 -8.75 24.16 17.60
N PHE A 479 -8.03 23.18 18.17
CA PHE A 479 -8.52 22.42 19.33
C PHE A 479 -8.55 23.23 20.63
N LYS A 480 -7.75 24.30 20.74
CA LYS A 480 -7.91 25.28 21.82
C LYS A 480 -9.23 26.05 21.73
N LEU A 481 -9.78 26.24 20.53
CA LEU A 481 -11.05 26.96 20.32
C LEU A 481 -12.27 26.05 20.48
N VAL A 482 -12.25 24.84 19.94
CA VAL A 482 -13.41 23.93 19.91
C VAL A 482 -13.42 22.87 21.01
N GLY A 483 -12.32 22.74 21.76
CA GLY A 483 -12.08 21.64 22.69
C GLY A 483 -11.49 20.42 21.99
N PHE A 484 -10.66 19.67 22.71
CA PHE A 484 -10.07 18.42 22.22
C PHE A 484 -10.84 17.21 22.76
N SER A 485 -11.18 16.29 21.86
CA SER A 485 -11.88 15.02 22.11
C SER A 485 -11.72 14.11 20.90
N VAL A 486 -12.07 12.84 21.02
CA VAL A 486 -12.13 11.88 19.91
C VAL A 486 -13.04 12.42 18.80
N LEU A 487 -14.23 12.94 19.14
CA LEU A 487 -15.18 13.46 18.15
C LEU A 487 -14.64 14.68 17.41
N SER A 488 -14.07 15.65 18.11
CA SER A 488 -13.51 16.85 17.46
C SER A 488 -12.34 16.47 16.55
N PHE A 489 -11.52 15.50 16.96
CA PHE A 489 -10.41 14.98 16.17
C PHE A 489 -10.87 14.22 14.93
N THR A 490 -11.81 13.28 15.05
CA THR A 490 -12.35 12.57 13.88
C THR A 490 -13.11 13.49 12.94
N THR A 491 -13.77 14.52 13.48
CA THR A 491 -14.41 15.58 12.68
C THR A 491 -13.39 16.29 11.80
N LEU A 492 -12.30 16.76 12.39
CA LEU A 492 -11.22 17.39 11.64
C LEU A 492 -10.63 16.45 10.58
N MET A 493 -10.33 15.20 10.94
CA MET A 493 -9.77 14.22 10.00
C MET A 493 -10.73 13.91 8.85
N GLY A 494 -12.02 13.71 9.13
CA GLY A 494 -13.06 13.51 8.13
C GLY A 494 -13.19 14.70 7.17
N LEU A 495 -13.15 15.93 7.69
CA LEU A 495 -13.16 17.15 6.87
C LEU A 495 -11.93 17.26 5.98
N LEU A 496 -10.73 16.98 6.51
CA LEU A 496 -9.49 17.01 5.73
C LEU A 496 -9.48 15.92 4.62
N ILE A 497 -10.08 14.75 4.87
CA ILE A 497 -10.29 13.73 3.84
C ILE A 497 -11.22 14.27 2.74
N GLY A 498 -12.37 14.84 3.12
CA GLY A 498 -13.30 15.46 2.17
C GLY A 498 -12.65 16.56 1.32
N LEU A 499 -11.86 17.43 1.96
CA LEU A 499 -11.08 18.47 1.28
C LEU A 499 -10.04 17.88 0.32
N SER A 500 -9.36 16.80 0.70
CA SER A 500 -8.39 16.13 -0.17
C SER A 500 -9.04 15.63 -1.46
N TYR A 501 -10.23 15.02 -1.37
CA TYR A 501 -11.00 14.61 -2.55
C TYR A 501 -11.54 15.78 -3.36
N LEU A 502 -11.97 16.86 -2.70
CA LEU A 502 -12.37 18.09 -3.38
C LEU A 502 -11.21 18.67 -4.21
N PHE A 503 -9.99 18.70 -3.66
CA PHE A 503 -8.80 19.16 -4.36
C PHE A 503 -8.47 18.28 -5.58
N ILE A 504 -8.56 16.95 -5.44
CA ILE A 504 -8.43 16.01 -6.57
C ILE A 504 -9.50 16.30 -7.63
N PHE A 505 -10.77 16.47 -7.23
CA PHE A 505 -11.86 16.75 -8.16
C PHE A 505 -11.63 18.05 -8.93
N ILE A 506 -11.26 19.13 -8.25
CA ILE A 506 -10.95 20.43 -8.88
C ILE A 506 -9.78 20.29 -9.84
N PHE A 507 -8.72 19.59 -9.46
CA PHE A 507 -7.57 19.31 -10.32
C PHE A 507 -8.00 18.58 -11.60
N LEU A 508 -8.71 17.46 -11.47
CA LEU A 508 -9.22 16.68 -12.61
C LEU A 508 -10.16 17.49 -13.49
N HIS A 509 -11.09 18.24 -12.88
CA HIS A 509 -12.06 19.08 -13.59
C HIS A 509 -11.39 20.10 -14.52
N ARG A 510 -10.21 20.59 -14.14
CA ARG A 510 -9.42 21.57 -14.91
C ARG A 510 -8.64 20.93 -16.06
N LEU A 511 -8.26 19.66 -15.96
CA LEU A 511 -7.45 18.96 -16.97
C LEU A 511 -8.29 18.14 -17.95
N ILE A 512 -9.40 17.57 -17.48
CA ILE A 512 -10.26 16.67 -18.24
C ILE A 512 -11.29 17.46 -19.04
N LYS A 513 -11.33 17.19 -20.35
CA LYS A 513 -12.32 17.79 -21.24
C LYS A 513 -13.67 17.08 -21.11
N SER A 514 -13.67 15.75 -21.13
CA SER A 514 -14.89 14.95 -21.07
C SER A 514 -15.47 14.89 -19.66
N LYS A 515 -16.70 15.41 -19.47
CA LYS A 515 -17.39 15.33 -18.17
C LYS A 515 -17.80 13.90 -17.81
N PHE A 516 -17.93 13.03 -18.80
CA PHE A 516 -18.19 11.62 -18.59
C PHE A 516 -16.94 10.91 -18.04
N ILE A 517 -15.75 11.18 -18.61
CA ILE A 517 -14.48 10.64 -18.07
C ILE A 517 -14.17 11.24 -16.70
N LEU A 518 -14.49 12.51 -16.46
CA LEU A 518 -14.37 13.10 -15.12
C LEU A 518 -15.19 12.32 -14.09
N PHE A 519 -16.44 11.99 -14.41
CA PHE A 519 -17.33 11.19 -13.55
C PHE A 519 -16.78 9.78 -13.31
N LEU A 520 -16.43 9.04 -14.38
CA LEU A 520 -15.87 7.69 -14.26
C LEU A 520 -14.58 7.68 -13.45
N GLY A 521 -13.68 8.61 -13.77
CA GLY A 521 -12.37 8.69 -13.15
C GLY A 521 -12.41 9.11 -11.69
N PHE A 522 -13.24 10.09 -11.33
CA PHE A 522 -13.40 10.47 -9.92
C PHE A 522 -14.05 9.33 -9.12
N SER A 523 -15.04 8.65 -9.69
CA SER A 523 -15.63 7.44 -9.10
C SER A 523 -14.58 6.34 -8.91
N THR A 524 -13.66 6.18 -9.85
CA THR A 524 -12.56 5.21 -9.78
C THR A 524 -11.63 5.48 -8.60
N ILE A 525 -11.23 6.73 -8.41
CA ILE A 525 -10.33 7.13 -7.31
C ILE A 525 -11.01 6.90 -5.95
N ILE A 526 -12.30 7.21 -5.83
CA ILE A 526 -13.07 6.98 -4.60
C ILE A 526 -13.28 5.48 -4.35
N PHE A 527 -13.69 4.74 -5.38
CA PHE A 527 -13.99 3.31 -5.26
C PHE A 527 -12.79 2.53 -4.74
N TYR A 528 -11.63 2.67 -5.38
CA TYR A 528 -10.47 1.87 -5.02
C TYR A 528 -9.79 2.28 -3.72
N PHE A 529 -10.03 3.50 -3.23
CA PHE A 529 -9.48 3.92 -1.95
C PHE A 529 -10.44 3.68 -0.78
N PHE A 530 -11.73 3.97 -0.97
CA PHE A 530 -12.70 4.05 0.13
C PHE A 530 -13.88 3.10 -0.03
N ALA A 531 -14.36 2.91 -1.26
CA ALA A 531 -15.64 2.28 -1.56
C ALA A 531 -15.49 0.84 -2.12
N ASN A 532 -14.44 0.12 -1.73
CA ASN A 532 -14.16 -1.17 -2.37
C ASN A 532 -14.98 -2.35 -1.81
N GLY A 533 -15.94 -2.11 -0.91
CA GLY A 533 -16.95 -3.10 -0.47
C GLY A 533 -16.43 -4.32 0.30
N SER A 534 -15.12 -4.53 0.38
CA SER A 534 -14.45 -5.74 0.86
C SER A 534 -13.69 -5.56 2.18
N MET A 535 -13.47 -4.31 2.57
CA MET A 535 -13.07 -4.01 3.94
C MET A 535 -14.35 -4.13 4.78
N ASP A 536 -14.37 -5.03 5.77
CA ASP A 536 -15.52 -5.24 6.65
C ASP A 536 -15.82 -3.99 7.50
N THR A 537 -14.82 -3.13 7.68
CA THR A 537 -14.95 -1.78 8.20
C THR A 537 -14.17 -0.82 7.30
N PRO A 538 -14.60 0.44 7.10
CA PRO A 538 -13.74 1.45 6.49
C PRO A 538 -12.47 1.52 7.34
N SER A 539 -11.31 1.09 6.82
CA SER A 539 -10.07 1.12 7.59
C SER A 539 -9.71 2.60 7.81
N ARG A 540 -9.92 3.09 9.03
CA ARG A 540 -9.72 4.50 9.42
C ARG A 540 -8.25 4.75 9.66
N TYR A 541 -7.52 4.87 8.56
CA TYR A 541 -6.07 4.96 8.56
C TYR A 541 -5.62 6.42 8.48
N PHE A 542 -5.92 7.20 9.53
CA PHE A 542 -5.70 8.66 9.57
C PHE A 542 -4.25 9.07 9.35
N GLN A 543 -3.31 8.22 9.76
CA GLN A 543 -1.88 8.36 9.50
C GLN A 543 -1.51 8.47 8.01
N TYR A 544 -2.33 7.90 7.12
CA TYR A 544 -2.14 8.08 5.68
C TYR A 544 -3.18 9.06 5.11
N TRP A 545 -4.47 8.86 5.38
CA TRP A 545 -5.54 9.76 4.93
C TRP A 545 -6.24 10.37 6.13
N PRO A 546 -6.03 11.66 6.45
CA PRO A 546 -5.54 12.70 5.53
C PRO A 546 -4.05 13.02 5.65
N ILE A 547 -3.34 12.55 6.68
CA ILE A 547 -2.05 13.14 7.10
C ILE A 547 -1.00 13.13 5.97
N ARG A 548 -0.84 12.04 5.23
CA ARG A 548 0.15 11.96 4.14
C ARG A 548 -0.36 12.50 2.81
N VAL A 549 -1.67 12.74 2.65
CA VAL A 549 -2.30 13.00 1.34
C VAL A 549 -2.82 14.43 1.17
N PHE A 550 -3.15 15.12 2.27
CA PHE A 550 -3.70 16.47 2.22
C PHE A 550 -2.84 17.45 1.41
N PHE A 551 -1.55 17.56 1.73
CA PHE A 551 -0.63 18.46 1.04
C PHE A 551 -0.38 18.09 -0.43
N PRO A 552 -0.11 16.81 -0.80
CA PRO A 552 -0.07 16.40 -2.20
C PRO A 552 -1.30 16.85 -3.01
N CYS A 553 -2.51 16.66 -2.46
CA CYS A 553 -3.76 17.05 -3.12
C CYS A 553 -3.91 18.58 -3.23
N LEU A 554 -3.62 19.31 -2.16
CA LEU A 554 -3.65 20.77 -2.14
C LEU A 554 -2.69 21.37 -3.17
N VAL A 555 -1.45 20.88 -3.20
CA VAL A 555 -0.44 21.37 -4.14
C VAL A 555 -0.80 21.00 -5.58
N LEU A 556 -1.36 19.82 -5.85
CA LEU A 556 -1.89 19.49 -7.18
C LEU A 556 -2.92 20.51 -7.64
N MET A 557 -3.92 20.78 -6.80
CA MET A 557 -4.95 21.76 -7.11
C MET A 557 -4.33 23.13 -7.43
N LEU A 558 -3.50 23.68 -6.52
CA LEU A 558 -2.88 25.00 -6.69
C LEU A 558 -1.97 25.06 -7.92
N ALA A 559 -1.17 24.01 -8.15
CA ALA A 559 -0.30 23.90 -9.30
C ALA A 559 -1.09 23.94 -10.62
N SER A 560 -2.28 23.32 -10.69
CA SER A 560 -3.14 23.42 -11.88
C SER A 560 -3.68 24.83 -12.17
N PHE A 561 -3.80 25.68 -11.15
CA PHE A 561 -4.10 27.10 -11.33
C PHE A 561 -2.86 27.86 -11.81
N TYR A 562 -1.70 27.56 -11.24
CA TYR A 562 -0.43 28.16 -11.63
C TYR A 562 -0.03 27.80 -13.07
N PHE A 563 -0.12 26.54 -13.50
CA PHE A 563 0.31 26.14 -14.84
C PHE A 563 -0.44 26.83 -15.96
N LYS A 564 -1.72 27.17 -15.73
CA LYS A 564 -2.55 27.89 -16.70
C LYS A 564 -2.31 29.40 -16.69
N ASN A 565 -2.22 30.01 -15.51
CA ASN A 565 -2.26 31.48 -15.37
C ASN A 565 -0.91 32.12 -15.02
N LYS A 566 0.07 31.32 -14.57
CA LYS A 566 1.42 31.73 -14.15
C LYS A 566 1.48 32.91 -13.17
N LYS A 567 0.45 33.08 -12.33
CA LYS A 567 0.39 34.15 -11.33
C LYS A 567 1.52 34.01 -10.30
N LYS A 568 2.26 35.10 -10.05
CA LYS A 568 3.38 35.14 -9.07
C LYS A 568 2.92 34.77 -7.66
N ILE A 569 1.74 35.22 -7.23
CA ILE A 569 1.21 34.86 -5.90
C ILE A 569 1.06 33.34 -5.72
N LEU A 570 0.65 32.62 -6.76
CA LEU A 570 0.55 31.16 -6.71
C LEU A 570 1.94 30.50 -6.65
N TYR A 571 2.95 31.06 -7.34
CA TYR A 571 4.32 30.56 -7.24
C TYR A 571 4.85 30.62 -5.80
N PHE A 572 4.69 31.77 -5.15
CA PHE A 572 5.10 31.96 -3.76
C PHE A 572 4.30 31.09 -2.80
N LEU A 573 2.97 31.07 -2.96
CA LEU A 573 2.07 30.29 -2.13
C LEU A 573 2.37 28.78 -2.22
N ILE A 574 2.55 28.24 -3.44
CA ILE A 574 2.87 26.81 -3.62
C ILE A 574 4.23 26.48 -3.01
N SER A 575 5.23 27.36 -3.18
CA SER A 575 6.57 27.14 -2.62
C SER A 575 6.53 27.11 -1.08
N LEU A 576 5.78 28.03 -0.46
CA LEU A 576 5.57 28.05 0.98
C LEU A 576 4.78 26.83 1.48
N ILE A 577 3.67 26.48 0.81
CA ILE A 577 2.84 25.31 1.17
C ILE A 577 3.65 24.01 1.03
N SER A 578 4.50 23.90 0.00
CA SER A 578 5.35 22.74 -0.19
C SER A 578 6.44 22.64 0.91
N ALA A 579 6.95 23.77 1.39
CA ALA A 579 7.86 23.80 2.54
C ALA A 579 7.15 23.41 3.85
N LEU A 580 5.93 23.90 4.08
CA LEU A 580 5.09 23.51 5.22
C LEU A 580 4.75 22.01 5.20
N ALA A 581 4.57 21.43 4.01
CA ALA A 581 4.32 20.00 3.86
C ALA A 581 5.44 19.14 4.47
N VAL A 582 6.71 19.57 4.35
CA VAL A 582 7.87 18.87 4.93
C VAL A 582 7.78 18.82 6.46
N LEU A 583 7.39 19.92 7.08
CA LEU A 583 7.20 19.99 8.53
C LEU A 583 6.00 19.13 8.97
N TRP A 584 4.88 19.22 8.24
CA TRP A 584 3.66 18.47 8.53
C TRP A 584 3.89 16.95 8.53
N ASN A 585 4.49 16.42 7.47
CA ASN A 585 4.87 15.03 7.35
C ASN A 585 6.09 14.91 6.42
N MET A 586 7.23 14.48 6.95
CA MET A 586 8.48 14.45 6.20
C MET A 586 8.41 13.52 4.99
N ASP A 587 7.78 12.35 5.12
CA ASP A 587 7.71 11.32 4.06
C ASP A 587 7.05 11.84 2.79
N SER A 588 5.86 12.42 2.88
CA SER A 588 5.15 12.94 1.70
C SER A 588 5.53 14.38 1.39
N GLY A 589 5.88 15.17 2.39
CA GLY A 589 6.24 16.59 2.26
C GLY A 589 7.50 16.81 1.44
N ILE A 590 8.56 16.02 1.67
CA ILE A 590 9.80 16.10 0.89
C ILE A 590 9.52 15.81 -0.60
N ILE A 591 8.65 14.84 -0.87
CA ILE A 591 8.27 14.47 -2.24
C ILE A 591 7.52 15.61 -2.92
N VAL A 592 6.56 16.23 -2.24
CA VAL A 592 5.82 17.39 -2.77
C VAL A 592 6.77 18.55 -3.08
N PHE A 593 7.65 18.87 -2.14
CA PHE A 593 8.63 19.94 -2.27
C PHE A 593 9.59 19.73 -3.44
N VAL A 594 10.22 18.56 -3.53
CA VAL A 594 11.15 18.22 -4.61
C VAL A 594 10.42 18.16 -5.96
N SER A 595 9.21 17.61 -6.03
CA SER A 595 8.43 17.52 -7.26
C SER A 595 8.06 18.90 -7.82
N TRP A 596 7.78 19.86 -6.94
CA TRP A 596 7.53 21.25 -7.33
C TRP A 596 8.77 21.90 -7.96
N ILE A 597 9.94 21.74 -7.33
CA ILE A 597 11.21 22.26 -7.85
C ILE A 597 11.55 21.64 -9.21
N ILE A 598 11.45 20.30 -9.33
CA ILE A 598 11.72 19.59 -10.58
C ILE A 598 10.77 20.05 -11.70
N THR A 599 9.51 20.34 -11.37
CA THR A 599 8.53 20.85 -12.33
C THR A 599 8.81 22.27 -12.78
N LEU A 600 9.29 23.14 -11.88
CA LEU A 600 9.75 24.47 -12.24
C LEU A 600 10.97 24.38 -13.16
N ALA A 601 11.93 23.51 -12.87
CA ALA A 601 13.07 23.26 -13.75
C ALA A 601 12.62 22.78 -15.15
N TYR A 602 11.65 21.87 -15.20
CA TYR A 602 11.03 21.43 -16.46
C TYR A 602 10.29 22.57 -17.20
N CYS A 603 9.79 23.59 -16.52
CA CYS A 603 9.22 24.76 -17.20
C CYS A 603 10.28 25.61 -17.90
N GLU A 604 11.51 25.62 -17.36
CA GLU A 604 12.63 26.44 -17.85
C GLU A 604 13.33 25.80 -19.07
N ILE A 605 13.38 24.47 -19.19
CA ILE A 605 14.03 23.78 -20.33
C ILE A 605 13.39 24.06 -21.71
N PHE A 606 12.22 24.71 -21.72
CA PHE A 606 11.58 25.20 -22.95
C PHE A 606 12.22 26.48 -23.49
N ASN A 607 12.99 27.20 -22.69
CA ASN A 607 13.73 28.38 -23.13
C ASN A 607 14.83 27.98 -24.14
N THR A 608 15.26 28.91 -24.98
CA THR A 608 16.33 28.70 -25.98
C THR A 608 17.72 29.02 -25.41
N ASN A 609 17.82 29.95 -24.47
CA ASN A 609 19.10 30.39 -23.93
C ASN A 609 19.55 29.53 -22.73
N LYS A 610 20.60 28.73 -22.91
CA LYS A 610 21.15 27.83 -21.88
C LYS A 610 21.55 28.54 -20.58
N LYS A 611 22.11 29.76 -20.66
CA LYS A 611 22.51 30.53 -19.47
C LYS A 611 21.28 30.93 -18.64
N ILE A 612 20.20 31.33 -19.30
CA ILE A 612 18.94 31.69 -18.64
C ILE A 612 18.30 30.47 -17.99
N ILE A 613 18.32 29.32 -18.67
CA ILE A 613 17.81 28.04 -18.10
C ILE A 613 18.51 27.73 -16.78
N VAL A 614 19.84 27.68 -16.78
CA VAL A 614 20.62 27.34 -15.58
C VAL A 614 20.38 28.35 -14.47
N ARG A 615 20.44 29.66 -14.77
CA ARG A 615 20.20 30.73 -13.80
C ARG A 615 18.81 30.61 -13.15
N ASN A 616 17.76 30.40 -13.95
CA ASN A 616 16.39 30.33 -13.44
C ASN A 616 16.17 29.05 -12.62
N ILE A 617 16.77 27.92 -13.02
CA ILE A 617 16.75 26.68 -12.22
C ILE A 617 17.42 26.90 -10.86
N ILE A 618 18.62 27.49 -10.84
CA ILE A 618 19.32 27.81 -9.58
C ILE A 618 18.47 28.75 -8.72
N PHE A 619 17.85 29.77 -9.32
CA PHE A 619 16.96 30.68 -8.60
C PHE A 619 15.77 29.95 -7.96
N HIS A 620 15.11 29.05 -8.69
CA HIS A 620 14.01 28.26 -8.14
C HIS A 620 14.46 27.36 -6.97
N ILE A 621 15.61 26.69 -7.11
CA ILE A 621 16.19 25.86 -6.03
C ILE A 621 16.49 26.72 -4.80
N PHE A 622 17.25 27.80 -4.98
CA PHE A 622 17.62 28.72 -3.89
C PHE A 622 16.39 29.28 -3.18
N PHE A 623 15.41 29.77 -3.94
CA PHE A 623 14.20 30.36 -3.38
C PHE A 623 13.35 29.33 -2.61
N SER A 624 13.22 28.11 -3.14
CA SER A 624 12.52 27.04 -2.43
C SER A 624 13.23 26.63 -1.14
N LEU A 625 14.57 26.55 -1.15
CA LEU A 625 15.35 26.27 0.07
C LEU A 625 15.24 27.41 1.10
N LEU A 626 15.19 28.66 0.66
CA LEU A 626 14.94 29.81 1.54
C LEU A 626 13.57 29.70 2.21
N MET A 627 12.52 29.31 1.46
CA MET A 627 11.19 29.07 2.02
C MET A 627 11.18 27.92 3.03
N LEU A 628 11.93 26.85 2.77
CA LEU A 628 12.11 25.75 3.72
C LEU A 628 12.78 26.23 5.00
N GLY A 629 13.91 26.94 4.88
CA GLY A 629 14.62 27.54 6.01
C GLY A 629 13.72 28.47 6.84
N PHE A 630 12.91 29.30 6.17
CA PHE A 630 11.95 30.18 6.84
C PHE A 630 10.90 29.40 7.66
N VAL A 631 10.36 28.31 7.11
CA VAL A 631 9.40 27.44 7.83
C VAL A 631 10.03 26.80 9.06
N PHE A 632 11.23 26.23 8.93
CA PHE A 632 11.95 25.62 10.06
C PHE A 632 12.35 26.64 11.12
N PHE A 633 12.77 27.84 10.69
CA PHE A 633 13.04 28.95 11.60
C PHE A 633 11.77 29.36 12.36
N GLY A 634 10.65 29.54 11.66
CA GLY A 634 9.37 29.87 12.28
C GLY A 634 8.91 28.84 13.31
N TYR A 635 9.04 27.55 12.99
CA TYR A 635 8.74 26.48 13.94
C TYR A 635 9.70 26.49 15.15
N SER A 636 11.00 26.67 14.92
CA SER A 636 12.00 26.72 16.00
C SER A 636 11.76 27.91 16.93
N ALA A 637 11.43 29.08 16.38
CA ALA A 637 11.03 30.26 17.14
C ALA A 637 9.75 30.00 17.94
N TYR A 638 8.72 29.38 17.33
CA TYR A 638 7.51 28.96 18.03
C TYR A 638 7.84 28.02 19.21
N THR A 639 8.74 27.05 19.02
CA THR A 639 9.08 26.09 20.07
C THR A 639 9.83 26.78 21.21
N PHE A 640 10.80 27.65 20.88
CA PHE A 640 11.59 28.42 21.84
C PHE A 640 10.72 29.38 22.67
N LEU A 641 9.82 30.11 22.02
CA LEU A 641 8.94 31.06 22.71
C LEU A 641 7.97 30.38 23.69
N ASN A 642 7.57 29.13 23.43
CA ASN A 642 6.63 28.40 24.28
C ASN A 642 7.31 27.52 25.35
N SER A 643 8.58 27.15 25.18
CA SER A 643 9.26 26.17 26.06
C SER A 643 10.61 26.64 26.63
N GLY A 644 11.18 27.72 26.12
CA GLY A 644 12.55 28.15 26.41
C GLY A 644 13.64 27.28 25.77
N LEU A 645 13.27 26.23 25.02
CA LEU A 645 14.20 25.29 24.40
C LEU A 645 14.03 25.27 22.87
N LEU A 646 15.13 25.08 22.16
CA LEU A 646 15.11 24.84 20.71
C LEU A 646 14.72 23.38 20.42
N PRO A 647 13.99 23.12 19.32
CA PRO A 647 13.61 21.75 18.96
C PRO A 647 14.83 20.96 18.46
N ASN A 648 14.91 19.69 18.83
CA ASN A 648 15.87 18.77 18.26
C ASN A 648 15.37 18.25 16.90
N LEU A 649 15.75 18.94 15.81
CA LEU A 649 15.30 18.61 14.46
C LEU A 649 15.74 17.22 13.97
N SER A 650 16.77 16.60 14.57
CA SER A 650 17.15 15.23 14.23
C SER A 650 16.02 14.22 14.49
N LEU A 651 15.16 14.52 15.47
CA LEU A 651 14.00 13.69 15.83
C LEU A 651 12.96 13.63 14.72
N LEU A 652 12.94 14.60 13.79
CA LEU A 652 12.03 14.57 12.65
C LEU A 652 12.34 13.41 11.69
N SER A 653 13.60 12.94 11.67
CA SER A 653 14.09 11.85 10.81
C SER A 653 14.21 10.49 11.53
N LEU A 654 13.91 10.46 12.83
CA LEU A 654 14.17 9.30 13.70
C LEU A 654 13.54 8.02 13.16
N TYR A 655 12.26 8.09 12.79
CA TYR A 655 11.51 6.93 12.29
C TYR A 655 11.78 6.65 10.81
N GLN A 656 12.15 7.65 10.02
CA GLN A 656 12.63 7.42 8.66
C GLN A 656 13.88 6.54 8.71
N ASN A 657 14.83 6.83 9.61
CA ASN A 657 16.04 6.03 9.79
C ASN A 657 15.75 4.60 10.24
N LEU A 658 14.71 4.39 11.06
CA LEU A 658 14.20 3.05 11.41
C LEU A 658 13.80 2.26 10.15
N PHE A 659 12.95 2.82 9.30
CA PHE A 659 12.53 2.14 8.07
C PHE A 659 13.67 2.00 7.05
N LEU A 660 14.56 2.99 6.94
CA LEU A 660 15.75 2.90 6.07
C LEU A 660 16.71 1.80 6.51
N SER A 661 16.68 1.41 7.79
CA SER A 661 17.47 0.31 8.35
C SER A 661 16.83 -1.06 8.12
N GLY A 662 15.72 -1.17 7.37
CA GLY A 662 15.10 -2.46 7.06
C GLY A 662 13.88 -2.81 7.90
N ALA A 663 13.47 -1.98 8.86
CA ALA A 663 12.31 -2.29 9.70
C ALA A 663 11.03 -2.39 8.84
N MET A 664 10.35 -3.54 8.92
CA MET A 664 9.09 -3.83 8.22
C MET A 664 9.16 -3.68 6.68
N MET A 665 10.36 -3.78 6.09
CA MET A 665 10.52 -3.84 4.64
C MET A 665 10.02 -5.18 4.09
N ILE A 666 9.40 -5.13 2.91
CA ILE A 666 8.80 -6.28 2.22
C ILE A 666 9.12 -6.12 0.73
N PRO A 667 9.65 -7.18 0.07
CA PRO A 667 10.15 -7.04 -1.28
C PRO A 667 8.99 -6.93 -2.27
N MET A 668 9.21 -6.21 -3.36
CA MET A 668 8.19 -6.03 -4.39
C MET A 668 7.82 -7.38 -5.04
N PRO A 669 6.55 -7.81 -4.98
CA PRO A 669 6.14 -9.06 -5.60
C PRO A 669 6.23 -8.98 -7.13
N PHE A 670 6.61 -10.08 -7.77
CA PHE A 670 6.65 -10.18 -9.23
C PHE A 670 6.08 -11.53 -9.72
N PRO A 671 5.16 -11.55 -10.70
CA PRO A 671 4.47 -10.41 -11.31
C PRO A 671 3.43 -9.77 -10.36
N HIS A 672 3.14 -8.46 -10.50
CA HIS A 672 2.16 -7.76 -9.66
C HIS A 672 1.61 -6.50 -10.36
N VAL A 673 0.47 -5.99 -9.88
CA VAL A 673 -0.21 -4.80 -10.42
C VAL A 673 0.60 -3.50 -10.33
N TRP A 674 1.66 -3.44 -9.51
CA TRP A 674 2.55 -2.27 -9.46
C TRP A 674 3.27 -2.01 -10.78
N LEU A 675 3.46 -3.05 -11.62
CA LEU A 675 3.99 -2.90 -12.98
C LEU A 675 3.12 -1.98 -13.83
N LEU A 676 1.79 -2.04 -13.66
CA LEU A 676 0.86 -1.14 -14.35
C LEU A 676 1.05 0.30 -13.90
N VAL A 677 1.28 0.53 -12.60
CA VAL A 677 1.58 1.86 -12.04
C VAL A 677 2.88 2.41 -12.63
N ALA A 678 3.93 1.59 -12.71
CA ALA A 678 5.19 1.97 -13.35
C ALA A 678 4.99 2.36 -14.82
N ILE A 679 4.19 1.58 -15.58
CA ILE A 679 3.85 1.88 -16.97
C ILE A 679 3.09 3.21 -17.09
N ILE A 680 2.12 3.47 -16.20
CA ILE A 680 1.36 4.73 -16.17
C ILE A 680 2.29 5.93 -15.97
N PHE A 681 3.25 5.84 -15.04
CA PHE A 681 4.24 6.91 -14.84
C PHE A 681 5.18 7.07 -16.04
N MET A 682 5.68 5.98 -16.63
CA MET A 682 6.51 6.05 -17.84
C MET A 682 5.77 6.69 -19.02
N ILE A 683 4.49 6.37 -19.22
CA ILE A 683 3.63 7.01 -20.23
C ILE A 683 3.56 8.53 -19.98
N GLY A 684 3.33 8.95 -18.72
CA GLY A 684 3.30 10.36 -18.35
C GLY A 684 4.63 11.10 -18.59
N LEU A 685 5.75 10.47 -18.24
CA LEU A 685 7.08 11.00 -18.52
C LEU A 685 7.36 11.10 -20.03
N LEU A 686 7.00 10.08 -20.80
CA LEU A 686 7.19 10.08 -22.25
C LEU A 686 6.36 11.17 -22.96
N LEU A 687 5.11 11.40 -22.52
CA LEU A 687 4.30 12.52 -23.02
C LEU A 687 4.95 13.87 -22.74
N SER A 688 5.59 14.01 -21.57
CA SER A 688 6.32 15.22 -21.19
C SER A 688 7.59 15.42 -22.02
N ILE A 689 8.37 14.35 -22.23
CA ILE A 689 9.54 14.33 -23.12
C ILE A 689 9.16 14.70 -24.55
N LYS A 690 8.06 14.13 -25.06
CA LYS A 690 7.51 14.46 -26.39
C LYS A 690 7.15 15.94 -26.46
N GLY A 691 6.49 16.48 -25.44
CA GLY A 691 6.16 17.90 -25.33
C GLY A 691 7.41 18.78 -25.41
N TRP A 692 8.46 18.41 -24.66
CA TRP A 692 9.74 19.12 -24.69
C TRP A 692 10.43 19.05 -26.05
N CYS A 693 10.54 17.86 -26.65
CA CYS A 693 11.17 17.67 -27.96
C CYS A 693 10.47 18.48 -29.06
N ASN A 694 9.15 18.58 -28.99
CA ASN A 694 8.33 19.32 -29.95
C ASN A 694 8.14 20.81 -29.57
N LYS A 695 8.78 21.29 -28.49
CA LYS A 695 8.61 22.65 -27.95
C LYS A 695 7.14 23.03 -27.64
N ASP A 696 6.30 22.03 -27.35
CA ASP A 696 4.89 22.21 -26.99
C ASP A 696 4.75 22.47 -25.48
N LYS A 697 4.85 23.75 -25.10
CA LYS A 697 4.69 24.21 -23.71
C LYS A 697 3.21 24.30 -23.32
N ASN A 698 2.53 23.16 -23.29
CA ASN A 698 1.14 23.04 -22.86
C ASN A 698 1.04 22.85 -21.33
N TYR A 699 0.13 23.57 -20.67
CA TYR A 699 -0.12 23.42 -19.22
C TYR A 699 -0.51 21.99 -18.83
N ARG A 700 -1.20 21.25 -19.72
CA ARG A 700 -1.56 19.84 -19.47
C ARG A 700 -0.32 18.94 -19.46
N ASN A 701 0.65 19.16 -20.35
CA ASN A 701 1.91 18.42 -20.35
C ASN A 701 2.71 18.70 -19.07
N ILE A 702 2.74 19.96 -18.61
CA ILE A 702 3.38 20.33 -17.33
C ILE A 702 2.68 19.63 -16.15
N ALA A 703 1.36 19.55 -16.15
CA ALA A 703 0.61 18.86 -15.09
C ALA A 703 0.85 17.33 -15.09
N ILE A 704 0.94 16.70 -16.27
CA ILE A 704 1.29 15.28 -16.43
C ILE A 704 2.70 15.01 -15.90
N PHE A 705 3.66 15.89 -16.23
CA PHE A 705 5.03 15.80 -15.69
C PHE A 705 5.02 15.87 -14.17
N PHE A 706 4.34 16.88 -13.60
CA PHE A 706 4.25 17.06 -12.14
C PHE A 706 3.63 15.84 -11.44
N LEU A 707 2.51 15.31 -11.97
CA LEU A 707 1.88 14.09 -11.47
C LEU A 707 2.82 12.88 -11.51
N SER A 708 3.58 12.74 -12.60
CA SER A 708 4.47 11.58 -12.79
C SER A 708 5.62 11.60 -11.79
N ILE A 709 6.29 12.74 -11.62
CA ILE A 709 7.40 12.88 -10.67
C ILE A 709 6.92 12.73 -9.23
N MET A 710 5.82 13.40 -8.88
CA MET A 710 5.24 13.29 -7.52
C MET A 710 4.74 11.86 -7.24
N GLY A 711 4.10 11.23 -8.23
CA GLY A 711 3.64 9.85 -8.14
C GLY A 711 4.79 8.87 -7.91
N ILE A 712 5.86 8.96 -8.70
CA ILE A 712 7.06 8.12 -8.51
C ILE A 712 7.67 8.34 -7.12
N GLY A 713 7.77 9.59 -6.67
CA GLY A 713 8.30 9.89 -5.35
C GLY A 713 7.47 9.29 -4.21
N LEU A 714 6.14 9.43 -4.26
CA LEU A 714 5.24 8.85 -3.25
C LEU A 714 5.22 7.32 -3.33
N PHE A 715 5.46 6.76 -4.53
CA PHE A 715 5.53 5.32 -4.74
C PHE A 715 6.70 4.64 -4.00
N SER A 716 7.74 5.40 -3.63
CA SER A 716 8.84 4.90 -2.79
C SER A 716 8.38 4.32 -1.45
N TYR A 717 7.25 4.80 -0.92
CA TYR A 717 6.62 4.22 0.27
C TYR A 717 6.20 2.77 0.06
N TYR A 718 5.62 2.45 -1.10
CA TYR A 718 5.26 1.07 -1.41
C TYR A 718 6.50 0.21 -1.65
N GLN A 719 7.51 0.73 -2.35
CA GLN A 719 8.77 0.00 -2.52
C GLN A 719 9.37 -0.39 -1.17
N GLY A 720 9.41 0.53 -0.20
CA GLY A 720 9.93 0.24 1.14
C GLY A 720 9.00 -0.64 2.01
N ARG A 721 7.80 -0.98 1.54
CA ARG A 721 6.84 -1.83 2.26
C ARG A 721 5.83 -2.39 1.26
N SER A 722 6.22 -3.39 0.47
CA SER A 722 5.48 -3.84 -0.72
C SER A 722 4.26 -4.75 -0.42
N HIS A 723 3.48 -4.41 0.61
CA HIS A 723 2.26 -5.11 0.98
C HIS A 723 1.04 -4.58 0.21
N ASP A 724 0.09 -5.44 -0.14
CA ASP A 724 -1.14 -5.04 -0.86
C ASP A 724 -1.90 -3.91 -0.14
N HIS A 725 -2.04 -3.99 1.19
CA HIS A 725 -2.64 -2.90 1.99
C HIS A 725 -1.90 -1.55 1.92
N THR A 726 -0.57 -1.53 1.78
CA THR A 726 0.19 -0.27 1.69
C THR A 726 0.20 0.30 0.28
N PHE A 727 -0.05 -0.54 -0.73
CA PHE A 727 -0.14 -0.13 -2.14
C PHE A 727 -1.30 0.85 -2.41
N PHE A 728 -2.42 0.74 -1.67
CA PHE A 728 -3.56 1.69 -1.78
C PHE A 728 -3.14 3.14 -1.55
N GLY A 729 -2.17 3.34 -0.65
CA GLY A 729 -1.67 4.64 -0.28
C GLY A 729 -1.20 5.46 -1.47
N PRO A 730 -0.13 5.06 -2.18
CA PRO A 730 0.42 5.84 -3.30
C PRO A 730 -0.35 5.66 -4.63
N LEU A 731 -1.22 4.65 -4.74
CA LEU A 731 -1.95 4.33 -5.99
C LEU A 731 -2.82 5.48 -6.50
N TYR A 732 -3.38 6.34 -5.63
CA TYR A 732 -4.31 7.39 -6.06
C TYR A 732 -3.69 8.36 -7.09
N ILE A 733 -2.39 8.66 -7.03
CA ILE A 733 -1.74 9.52 -8.04
C ILE A 733 -1.66 8.83 -9.40
N ALA A 734 -1.38 7.53 -9.41
CA ALA A 734 -1.40 6.74 -10.65
C ALA A 734 -2.81 6.69 -11.23
N LEU A 735 -3.86 6.56 -10.41
CA LEU A 735 -5.25 6.65 -10.86
C LEU A 735 -5.58 8.04 -11.40
N VAL A 736 -5.22 9.13 -10.71
CA VAL A 736 -5.39 10.51 -11.21
C VAL A 736 -4.72 10.67 -12.59
N LEU A 737 -3.49 10.18 -12.75
CA LEU A 737 -2.79 10.21 -14.03
C LEU A 737 -3.50 9.33 -15.08
N LEU A 738 -3.95 8.12 -14.73
CA LEU A 738 -4.70 7.23 -15.61
C LEU A 738 -5.96 7.89 -16.14
N VAL A 739 -6.70 8.66 -15.33
CA VAL A 739 -7.89 9.38 -15.80
C VAL A 739 -7.51 10.50 -16.77
N VAL A 740 -6.43 11.25 -16.50
CA VAL A 740 -5.93 12.27 -17.44
C VAL A 740 -5.51 11.64 -18.76
N LEU A 741 -4.88 10.46 -18.72
CA LEU A 741 -4.51 9.67 -19.89
C LEU A 741 -5.74 9.14 -20.63
N ALA A 742 -6.76 8.65 -19.91
CA ALA A 742 -8.02 8.18 -20.47
C ALA A 742 -8.71 9.29 -21.29
N ASP A 743 -8.74 10.53 -20.76
CA ASP A 743 -9.27 11.67 -21.51
C ASP A 743 -8.41 12.00 -22.73
N LEU A 744 -7.08 11.91 -22.66
CA LEU A 744 -6.22 12.13 -23.84
C LEU A 744 -6.51 11.10 -24.94
N ILE A 745 -6.53 9.82 -24.59
CA ILE A 745 -6.74 8.71 -25.52
C ILE A 745 -8.17 8.77 -26.09
N PHE A 746 -9.16 9.12 -25.27
CA PHE A 746 -10.54 9.30 -25.71
C PHE A 746 -10.68 10.46 -26.72
N GLN A 747 -10.12 11.62 -26.41
CA GLN A 747 -10.16 12.77 -27.34
C GLN A 747 -9.45 12.42 -28.65
N ASP A 748 -8.32 11.72 -28.58
CA ASP A 748 -7.61 11.23 -29.76
C ASP A 748 -8.47 10.25 -30.58
N SER A 749 -9.17 9.32 -29.92
CA SER A 749 -10.06 8.35 -30.58
C SER A 749 -11.28 9.00 -31.26
N ILE A 750 -11.78 10.13 -30.74
CA ILE A 750 -12.89 10.87 -31.35
C ILE A 750 -12.42 11.64 -32.59
N VAL A 751 -11.22 12.23 -32.53
CA VAL A 751 -10.66 13.04 -33.63
C VAL A 751 -10.16 12.13 -34.75
N ASN A 752 -9.42 11.08 -34.42
CA ASN A 752 -8.71 10.22 -35.36
C ASN A 752 -9.48 8.92 -35.67
N LYS A 753 -10.73 9.06 -36.11
CA LYS A 753 -11.66 7.92 -36.28
C LYS A 753 -11.17 6.81 -37.21
N LYS A 754 -10.33 7.13 -38.21
CA LYS A 754 -9.72 6.16 -39.15
C LYS A 754 -8.71 5.22 -38.48
N LEU A 755 -8.29 5.49 -37.24
CA LEU A 755 -7.17 4.86 -36.56
C LEU A 755 -7.66 4.07 -35.33
N TYR A 756 -7.66 2.74 -35.46
CA TYR A 756 -8.24 1.85 -34.43
C TYR A 756 -7.41 1.72 -33.14
N GLY A 757 -6.10 1.95 -33.17
CA GLY A 757 -5.20 1.69 -32.03
C GLY A 757 -5.54 2.51 -30.79
N SER A 758 -5.72 3.83 -30.94
CA SER A 758 -6.16 4.70 -29.83
C SER A 758 -7.56 4.33 -29.33
N GLY A 759 -8.45 3.89 -30.22
CA GLY A 759 -9.79 3.42 -29.85
C GLY A 759 -9.77 2.15 -29.00
N LEU A 760 -9.00 1.14 -29.40
CA LEU A 760 -8.85 -0.11 -28.63
C LEU A 760 -8.20 0.14 -27.28
N LEU A 761 -7.12 0.95 -27.24
CA LEU A 761 -6.48 1.34 -25.99
C LEU A 761 -7.43 2.11 -25.06
N CYS A 762 -8.24 3.02 -25.63
CA CYS A 762 -9.27 3.74 -24.89
C CYS A 762 -10.24 2.75 -24.21
N LEU A 763 -10.73 1.76 -24.95
CA LEU A 763 -11.65 0.77 -24.44
C LEU A 763 -11.06 -0.08 -23.31
N THR A 764 -9.79 -0.48 -23.43
CA THR A 764 -9.10 -1.22 -22.34
C THR A 764 -9.05 -0.40 -21.05
N VAL A 765 -8.69 0.89 -21.15
CA VAL A 765 -8.68 1.79 -19.98
C VAL A 765 -10.10 2.03 -19.45
N LEU A 766 -11.07 2.23 -20.34
CA LEU A 766 -12.47 2.43 -19.98
C LEU A 766 -13.06 1.20 -19.29
N PHE A 767 -12.76 -0.02 -19.73
CA PHE A 767 -13.22 -1.25 -19.10
C PHE A 767 -12.83 -1.33 -17.63
N PHE A 768 -11.70 -0.74 -17.24
CA PHE A 768 -11.32 -0.67 -15.84
C PHE A 768 -12.10 0.44 -15.10
N ILE A 769 -12.07 1.68 -15.59
CA ILE A 769 -12.65 2.83 -14.87
C ILE A 769 -14.19 2.85 -14.85
N PHE A 770 -14.85 2.12 -15.77
CA PHE A 770 -16.31 2.03 -15.84
C PHE A 770 -16.89 1.11 -14.76
N SER A 771 -16.10 0.18 -14.23
CA SER A 771 -16.52 -0.74 -13.17
C SER A 771 -16.83 -0.01 -11.86
N SER A 772 -16.08 1.05 -11.55
CA SER A 772 -16.14 1.75 -10.26
C SER A 772 -17.49 2.37 -9.91
N PRO A 773 -18.15 3.18 -10.77
CA PRO A 773 -19.49 3.69 -10.44
C PRO A 773 -20.52 2.58 -10.25
N ILE A 774 -20.42 1.47 -10.99
CA ILE A 774 -21.33 0.32 -10.85
C ILE A 774 -21.13 -0.33 -9.49
N ASN A 775 -19.89 -0.57 -9.10
CA ASN A 775 -19.57 -1.13 -7.79
C ASN A 775 -19.94 -0.19 -6.63
N ILE A 776 -19.79 1.13 -6.79
CA ILE A 776 -20.27 2.11 -5.80
C ILE A 776 -21.78 1.97 -5.58
N VAL A 777 -22.56 1.90 -6.68
CA VAL A 777 -24.02 1.73 -6.59
C VAL A 777 -24.37 0.38 -5.98
N ALA A 778 -23.70 -0.70 -6.39
CA ALA A 778 -23.93 -2.05 -5.85
C ALA A 778 -23.68 -2.13 -4.33
N ASN A 779 -22.80 -1.28 -3.79
CA ASN A 779 -22.46 -1.25 -2.37
C ASN A 779 -23.18 -0.15 -1.57
N VAL A 780 -24.15 0.56 -2.15
CA VAL A 780 -24.84 1.68 -1.47
C VAL A 780 -25.51 1.25 -0.16
N GLY A 781 -26.07 0.05 -0.10
CA GLY A 781 -26.65 -0.53 1.13
C GLY A 781 -25.61 -0.72 2.23
N LYS A 782 -24.38 -1.13 1.88
CA LYS A 782 -23.27 -1.27 2.82
C LYS A 782 -22.86 0.08 3.40
N TYR A 783 -22.72 1.11 2.55
CA TYR A 783 -22.37 2.46 3.01
C TYR A 783 -23.45 3.09 3.89
N TYR A 784 -24.71 2.87 3.53
CA TYR A 784 -25.84 3.29 4.36
C TYR A 784 -25.80 2.61 5.72
N SER A 785 -25.61 1.28 5.77
CA SER A 785 -25.49 0.54 7.02
C SER A 785 -24.33 1.04 7.87
N TRP A 786 -23.14 1.25 7.32
CA TRP A 786 -22.00 1.81 8.05
C TRP A 786 -22.29 3.19 8.63
N THR A 787 -22.89 4.07 7.84
CA THR A 787 -23.25 5.43 8.28
C THR A 787 -24.29 5.38 9.39
N LYS A 788 -25.33 4.56 9.21
CA LYS A 788 -26.41 4.40 10.19
C LYS A 788 -25.92 3.80 11.50
N THR A 789 -25.13 2.73 11.44
CA THR A 789 -24.51 2.13 12.62
C THR A 789 -23.62 3.16 13.34
N GLY A 790 -22.81 3.93 12.58
CA GLY A 790 -22.02 5.05 13.08
C GLY A 790 -22.82 6.06 13.89
N LEU A 791 -23.87 6.60 13.27
CA LEU A 791 -24.75 7.59 13.88
C LEU A 791 -25.51 7.05 15.09
N ASN A 792 -26.01 5.83 15.03
CA ASN A 792 -26.75 5.22 16.12
C ASN A 792 -25.87 5.02 17.36
N ALA A 793 -24.65 4.49 17.21
CA ALA A 793 -23.77 4.30 18.36
C ALA A 793 -23.38 5.63 19.03
N PHE A 794 -23.27 6.71 18.25
CA PHE A 794 -23.07 8.04 18.82
C PHE A 794 -24.33 8.55 19.57
N ALA A 795 -25.52 8.27 19.04
CA ALA A 795 -26.79 8.67 19.65
C ALA A 795 -27.12 7.89 20.93
N ASP A 796 -26.76 6.61 20.98
CA ASP A 796 -27.14 5.67 22.04
C ASP A 796 -26.40 5.94 23.38
N LYS A 797 -25.33 6.77 23.37
CA LYS A 797 -24.52 7.16 24.56
C LYS A 797 -24.16 6.00 25.50
N THR A 798 -24.03 4.79 24.97
CA THR A 798 -23.81 3.59 25.78
C THR A 798 -22.44 3.64 26.47
N GLU A 799 -22.41 3.33 27.77
CA GLU A 799 -21.16 3.21 28.50
C GLU A 799 -20.32 2.05 27.95
N THR A 800 -19.10 2.37 27.56
CA THR A 800 -18.09 1.46 27.04
C THR A 800 -17.03 1.15 28.08
N LEU A 801 -16.24 0.09 27.86
CA LEU A 801 -15.05 -0.17 28.65
C LEU A 801 -14.09 1.03 28.65
N VAL A 802 -13.90 1.67 27.51
CA VAL A 802 -13.00 2.83 27.38
C VAL A 802 -13.53 4.02 28.19
N THR A 803 -14.81 4.33 28.10
CA THR A 803 -15.43 5.45 28.84
C THR A 803 -15.41 5.18 30.35
N ARG A 804 -15.70 3.95 30.80
CA ARG A 804 -15.59 3.60 32.22
C ARG A 804 -14.16 3.68 32.75
N ASN A 805 -13.16 3.29 31.95
CA ASN A 805 -11.75 3.48 32.30
C ASN A 805 -11.37 4.97 32.35
N VAL A 806 -11.86 5.79 31.41
CA VAL A 806 -11.67 7.25 31.44
C VAL A 806 -12.30 7.87 32.68
N ASP A 807 -13.52 7.47 33.05
CA ASP A 807 -14.21 7.98 34.23
C ASP A 807 -13.50 7.55 35.51
N PHE A 808 -12.98 6.32 35.56
CA PHE A 808 -12.13 5.85 36.65
C PHE A 808 -10.85 6.69 36.80
N ILE A 809 -10.19 7.06 35.69
CA ILE A 809 -9.02 7.95 35.72
C ILE A 809 -9.44 9.33 36.22
N LYS A 810 -10.48 9.94 35.64
CA LYS A 810 -11.01 11.27 36.04
C LYS A 810 -11.40 11.33 37.52
N LYS A 811 -11.95 10.25 38.08
CA LYS A 811 -12.28 10.16 39.52
C LYS A 811 -11.05 10.31 40.41
N HIS A 812 -9.87 9.93 39.91
CA HIS A 812 -8.62 9.90 40.68
C HIS A 812 -7.60 10.95 40.25
N THR A 813 -7.93 11.82 39.27
CA THR A 813 -6.97 12.77 38.70
C THR A 813 -7.59 14.11 38.38
N GLU A 814 -6.77 15.15 38.30
CA GLU A 814 -7.16 16.46 37.82
C GLU A 814 -6.74 16.72 36.37
N LYS A 815 -7.41 17.65 35.71
CA LYS A 815 -7.07 18.04 34.34
C LYS A 815 -5.67 18.66 34.31
N GLY A 816 -4.81 18.14 33.43
CA GLY A 816 -3.42 18.54 33.30
C GLY A 816 -2.46 17.86 34.27
N GLU A 817 -2.95 17.03 35.20
CA GLU A 817 -2.09 16.27 36.12
C GLU A 817 -1.15 15.34 35.33
N GLU A 818 0.11 15.31 35.74
CA GLU A 818 1.10 14.38 35.19
C GLU A 818 0.91 12.99 35.81
N ILE A 819 0.58 12.01 34.97
CA ILE A 819 0.33 10.63 35.39
C ILE A 819 0.97 9.64 34.42
N ILE A 820 1.15 8.41 34.88
CA ILE A 820 1.60 7.29 34.05
C ILE A 820 0.41 6.42 33.70
N ILE A 821 0.15 6.20 32.41
CA ILE A 821 -0.86 5.26 31.91
C ILE A 821 -0.15 4.21 31.08
N LEU A 822 -0.27 2.96 31.53
CA LEU A 822 0.21 1.78 30.82
C LEU A 822 -1.01 0.96 30.37
N SER A 823 -1.33 1.03 29.08
CA SER A 823 -2.42 0.26 28.45
C SER A 823 -1.91 -0.72 27.41
N GLU A 824 -2.09 -2.02 27.65
CA GLU A 824 -1.61 -3.08 26.75
C GLU A 824 -2.31 -3.08 25.37
N TYR A 825 -3.53 -2.55 25.31
CA TYR A 825 -4.31 -2.42 24.07
C TYR A 825 -4.07 -1.12 23.32
N SER A 826 -3.03 -0.34 23.66
CA SER A 826 -2.72 0.93 22.97
C SER A 826 -3.84 1.99 23.12
N TYR A 827 -4.53 1.99 24.26
CA TYR A 827 -5.56 2.99 24.58
C TYR A 827 -5.01 4.21 25.33
N ASP A 828 -3.70 4.28 25.58
CA ASP A 828 -3.06 5.38 26.31
C ASP A 828 -3.42 6.75 25.70
N GLY A 829 -3.39 6.90 24.37
CA GLY A 829 -3.81 8.16 23.73
C GLY A 829 -5.26 8.52 23.98
N LEU A 830 -6.18 7.54 23.95
CA LEU A 830 -7.59 7.75 24.28
C LEU A 830 -7.76 8.17 25.73
N TYR A 831 -7.11 7.47 26.64
CA TYR A 831 -7.19 7.74 28.07
C TYR A 831 -6.63 9.13 28.41
N TYR A 832 -5.45 9.49 27.92
CA TYR A 832 -4.90 10.84 28.11
C TYR A 832 -5.80 11.92 27.49
N GLY A 833 -6.24 11.72 26.24
CA GLY A 833 -7.03 12.71 25.52
C GLY A 833 -8.39 12.99 26.16
N GLU A 834 -9.12 11.96 26.57
CA GLU A 834 -10.46 12.09 27.14
C GLU A 834 -10.47 12.40 28.64
N SER A 835 -9.44 11.99 29.40
CA SER A 835 -9.25 12.42 30.80
C SER A 835 -8.66 13.83 30.91
N GLY A 836 -8.00 14.32 29.85
CA GLY A 836 -7.33 15.62 29.85
C GLY A 836 -6.07 15.64 30.71
N THR A 837 -5.42 14.51 30.90
CA THR A 837 -4.20 14.34 31.71
C THR A 837 -2.94 14.39 30.84
N ARG A 838 -1.79 14.62 31.47
CA ARG A 838 -0.49 14.69 30.82
C ARG A 838 0.32 13.43 31.12
N SER A 839 1.01 12.87 30.12
CA SER A 839 1.90 11.75 30.36
C SER A 839 3.17 12.21 31.09
N ALA A 840 3.50 11.55 32.20
CA ALA A 840 4.80 11.73 32.87
C ALA A 840 5.96 11.12 32.06
N LEU A 841 5.68 10.25 31.08
CA LEU A 841 6.69 9.66 30.19
C LEU A 841 6.88 10.54 28.96
N ASP A 842 8.09 11.07 28.74
CA ASP A 842 8.49 11.81 27.54
C ASP A 842 8.76 10.88 26.34
N LEU A 843 7.78 10.02 26.07
CA LEU A 843 7.79 8.98 25.06
C LEU A 843 6.70 9.23 24.00
N PRO A 844 6.85 8.65 22.80
CA PRO A 844 5.74 8.53 21.86
C PRO A 844 4.65 7.62 22.45
N ALA A 845 3.59 7.38 21.68
CA ALA A 845 2.57 6.39 22.06
C ALA A 845 3.23 5.05 22.39
N LEU A 846 2.68 4.27 23.33
CA LEU A 846 3.27 2.98 23.70
C LEU A 846 3.42 2.01 22.51
N THR A 847 2.57 2.13 21.48
CA THR A 847 2.67 1.40 20.21
C THR A 847 3.93 1.69 19.41
N ASP A 848 4.49 2.88 19.61
CA ASP A 848 5.56 3.46 18.80
C ASP A 848 6.89 3.48 19.58
N VAL A 849 6.93 2.86 20.77
CA VAL A 849 8.15 2.62 21.55
C VAL A 849 8.92 1.45 20.94
N ILE A 850 9.97 1.76 20.20
CA ILE A 850 10.74 0.79 19.38
C ILE A 850 12.21 0.80 19.77
N PHE A 851 12.71 1.91 20.33
CA PHE A 851 14.11 2.07 20.67
C PHE A 851 14.40 1.53 22.06
N ARG A 852 15.54 0.86 22.24
CA ARG A 852 15.95 0.29 23.53
C ARG A 852 16.03 1.36 24.63
N ARG A 853 16.60 2.52 24.28
CA ARG A 853 16.72 3.69 25.18
C ARG A 853 15.39 4.22 25.70
N GLU A 854 14.31 4.10 24.93
CA GLU A 854 12.98 4.57 25.33
C GLU A 854 12.41 3.67 26.44
N VAL A 855 12.65 2.36 26.29
CA VAL A 855 12.29 1.36 27.30
C VAL A 855 13.14 1.53 28.56
N ASP A 856 14.45 1.73 28.41
CA ASP A 856 15.35 1.95 29.53
C ASP A 856 14.94 3.19 30.34
N TYR A 857 14.56 4.28 29.65
CA TYR A 857 13.99 5.46 30.29
C TYR A 857 12.67 5.19 31.02
N ALA A 858 11.75 4.43 30.42
CA ALA A 858 10.49 4.06 31.07
C ALA A 858 10.74 3.22 32.34
N VAL A 859 11.65 2.25 32.27
CA VAL A 859 12.08 1.41 33.38
C VAL A 859 12.67 2.24 34.51
N GLU A 860 13.56 3.18 34.19
CA GLU A 860 14.17 4.08 35.18
C GLU A 860 13.12 4.98 35.84
N LEU A 861 12.18 5.55 35.06
CA LEU A 861 11.10 6.37 35.60
C LEU A 861 10.17 5.59 36.53
N LEU A 862 9.82 4.35 36.19
CA LEU A 862 8.99 3.50 37.04
C LEU A 862 9.74 3.10 38.33
N ARG A 863 11.02 2.76 38.22
CA ARG A 863 11.88 2.45 39.37
C ARG A 863 12.04 3.65 40.31
N CYS A 864 12.10 4.85 39.76
CA CYS A 864 12.32 6.07 40.52
C CYS A 864 11.05 6.89 40.78
N ASN A 865 9.86 6.34 40.50
CA ASN A 865 8.61 7.09 40.49
C ASN A 865 8.40 7.91 41.78
N TYR A 866 8.57 9.23 41.69
CA TYR A 866 8.56 10.19 42.81
C TYR A 866 7.17 10.61 43.27
N GLY A 867 6.13 9.83 42.93
CA GLY A 867 4.75 10.10 43.33
C GLY A 867 3.77 10.34 42.18
N TYR A 868 4.13 10.02 40.93
CA TYR A 868 3.16 9.99 39.85
C TYR A 868 2.16 8.86 40.05
N LYS A 869 0.87 9.16 39.92
CA LYS A 869 -0.19 8.15 39.88
C LYS A 869 0.02 7.26 38.66
N LEU A 870 -0.06 5.95 38.87
CA LEU A 870 0.15 4.98 37.81
C LEU A 870 -1.13 4.19 37.55
N PHE A 871 -1.71 4.34 36.37
CA PHE A 871 -2.84 3.56 35.90
C PHE A 871 -2.33 2.45 35.00
N PHE A 872 -2.74 1.22 35.30
CA PHE A 872 -2.36 0.05 34.52
C PHE A 872 -3.61 -0.69 34.07
N TYR A 873 -3.69 -0.97 32.78
CA TYR A 873 -4.73 -1.79 32.18
C TYR A 873 -4.12 -3.08 31.61
N PRO A 874 -4.19 -4.20 32.38
CA PRO A 874 -3.61 -5.48 32.00
C PRO A 874 -4.42 -6.22 30.94
N PHE A 875 -3.75 -7.06 30.15
CA PHE A 875 -4.40 -8.13 29.38
C PHE A 875 -5.02 -9.16 30.31
N VAL A 876 -6.35 -9.13 30.45
CA VAL A 876 -7.07 -10.24 31.06
C VAL A 876 -7.26 -11.31 30.00
N ASN A 877 -6.60 -12.45 30.20
CA ASN A 877 -6.85 -13.72 29.52
C ASN A 877 -8.35 -14.06 29.59
N ARG A 878 -9.15 -13.54 28.65
CA ARG A 878 -10.35 -14.21 28.20
C ARG A 878 -9.89 -15.14 27.08
N GLU A 879 -9.72 -16.41 27.45
CA GLU A 879 -9.38 -17.60 26.66
C GLU A 879 -7.92 -18.09 26.69
N LYS A 880 -7.78 -19.36 27.08
CA LYS A 880 -6.55 -20.14 27.31
C LYS A 880 -5.83 -20.60 26.03
N ASP A 881 -6.21 -20.14 24.84
CA ASP A 881 -5.84 -20.80 23.57
C ASP A 881 -5.00 -19.96 22.58
N LEU A 882 -4.48 -18.79 22.97
CA LEU A 882 -3.57 -18.02 22.12
C LEU A 882 -2.18 -17.86 22.78
N PRO A 883 -1.15 -18.56 22.28
CA PRO A 883 0.20 -18.44 22.82
C PRO A 883 0.77 -17.05 22.51
N SER A 884 0.89 -16.23 23.56
CA SER A 884 2.01 -15.31 23.85
C SER A 884 2.86 -14.86 22.64
N LYS A 885 2.57 -13.72 22.00
CA LYS A 885 3.50 -13.15 20.99
C LYS A 885 3.63 -11.63 20.87
N TYR A 886 2.87 -10.82 21.59
CA TYR A 886 3.02 -9.36 21.54
C TYR A 886 2.98 -8.76 22.93
N TYR A 887 3.99 -9.06 23.76
CA TYR A 887 4.20 -8.29 24.99
C TYR A 887 4.58 -6.87 24.57
N PHE A 888 3.61 -5.94 24.59
CA PHE A 888 3.88 -4.51 24.38
C PHE A 888 4.83 -3.98 25.45
N TYR A 889 4.85 -4.61 26.62
CA TYR A 889 5.77 -4.32 27.71
C TYR A 889 7.01 -5.19 27.66
N ASP A 890 8.15 -4.53 27.84
CA ASP A 890 9.38 -5.19 28.23
C ASP A 890 9.17 -5.89 29.59
N GLU A 891 9.67 -7.12 29.74
CA GLU A 891 9.49 -7.92 30.97
C GLU A 891 9.95 -7.17 32.22
N ARG A 892 10.96 -6.29 32.09
CA ARG A 892 11.44 -5.45 33.18
C ARG A 892 10.36 -4.51 33.72
N ILE A 893 9.49 -3.98 32.85
CA ILE A 893 8.37 -3.12 33.27
C ILE A 893 7.38 -3.93 34.10
N ILE A 894 6.98 -5.11 33.62
CA ILE A 894 6.05 -5.99 34.34
C ILE A 894 6.63 -6.43 35.68
N GLN A 895 7.93 -6.75 35.72
CA GLN A 895 8.61 -7.14 36.94
C GLN A 895 8.60 -6.00 37.97
N ILE A 896 8.92 -4.76 37.56
CA ILE A 896 8.83 -3.59 38.43
C ILE A 896 7.41 -3.37 38.95
N LEU A 897 6.39 -3.49 38.10
CA LEU A 897 5.00 -3.35 38.55
C LEU A 897 4.59 -4.41 39.59
N LYS A 898 5.14 -5.63 39.50
CA LYS A 898 4.86 -6.70 40.49
C LYS A 898 5.62 -6.49 41.79
N ASP A 899 6.91 -6.19 41.68
CA ASP A 899 7.82 -6.14 42.81
C ASP A 899 7.64 -4.84 43.60
N ASP A 900 7.52 -3.71 42.91
CA ASP A 900 7.60 -2.39 43.50
C ASP A 900 6.25 -1.68 43.63
N TYR A 901 5.14 -2.23 43.12
CA TYR A 901 3.84 -1.53 43.16
C TYR A 901 2.72 -2.37 43.80
N VAL A 902 1.74 -1.69 44.40
CA VAL A 902 0.50 -2.27 44.94
C VAL A 902 -0.73 -1.60 44.35
N VAL A 903 -1.81 -2.36 44.23
CA VAL A 903 -3.12 -1.87 43.79
C VAL A 903 -3.75 -1.06 44.93
N VAL A 904 -4.11 0.19 44.63
CA VAL A 904 -4.79 1.13 45.53
C VAL A 904 -6.30 1.13 45.28
N ASP A 905 -6.72 1.17 44.01
CA ASP A 905 -8.11 1.08 43.60
C ASP A 905 -8.19 0.33 42.26
N LYS A 906 -9.36 -0.22 41.94
CA LYS A 906 -9.61 -1.00 40.71
C LYS A 906 -11.05 -0.77 40.25
N ASN A 907 -11.26 -0.67 38.93
CA ASN A 907 -12.61 -0.65 38.37
C ASN A 907 -13.08 -2.05 37.91
N ASN A 908 -14.35 -2.14 37.51
CA ASN A 908 -14.98 -3.40 37.06
C ASN A 908 -14.44 -3.93 35.72
N ASP A 909 -13.64 -3.13 35.00
CA ASP A 909 -13.08 -3.45 33.69
C ASP A 909 -11.55 -3.62 33.76
N ASP A 910 -11.03 -4.04 34.90
CA ASP A 910 -9.63 -4.40 35.13
C ASP A 910 -8.59 -3.27 35.10
N MET A 911 -8.98 -2.00 34.88
CA MET A 911 -8.08 -0.87 35.10
C MET A 911 -7.78 -0.73 36.60
N VAL A 912 -6.49 -0.68 36.94
CA VAL A 912 -6.01 -0.53 38.31
C VAL A 912 -5.23 0.76 38.49
N LEU A 913 -5.42 1.41 39.64
CA LEU A 913 -4.56 2.47 40.14
C LEU A 913 -3.49 1.83 41.03
N LEU A 914 -2.23 2.04 40.70
CA LEU A 914 -1.07 1.50 41.40
C LEU A 914 -0.31 2.62 42.12
N THR A 915 0.24 2.30 43.29
CA THR A 915 1.23 3.13 44.00
C THR A 915 2.48 2.34 44.32
N ARG A 916 3.62 3.03 44.47
CA ARG A 916 4.91 2.40 44.75
C ARG A 916 4.97 1.92 46.21
N LYS A 917 5.57 0.76 46.44
CA LYS A 917 5.92 0.19 47.76
C LYS A 917 7.19 0.88 48.27
N GLY A 918 7.16 1.35 49.51
CA GLY A 918 8.34 1.89 50.18
C GLY A 918 8.82 3.24 49.62
N THR A 919 10.01 3.65 50.06
CA THR A 919 10.67 4.91 49.65
C THR A 919 11.40 4.76 48.32
N VAL A 920 11.56 5.87 47.59
CA VAL A 920 12.33 5.90 46.34
C VAL A 920 13.80 5.50 46.64
N PRO A 921 14.44 4.66 45.80
CA PRO A 921 15.85 4.30 45.97
C PRO A 921 16.77 5.53 46.03
N GLU A 922 17.82 5.48 46.86
CA GLU A 922 18.75 6.62 47.05
C GLU A 922 19.57 6.97 45.80
N ASP A 923 19.72 6.03 44.86
CA ASP A 923 20.43 6.22 43.59
C ASP A 923 19.56 6.84 42.48
N CYS A 924 18.33 7.24 42.80
CA CYS A 924 17.43 7.83 41.83
C CYS A 924 17.72 9.32 41.60
N GLY A 925 18.06 9.66 40.35
CA GLY A 925 17.99 11.02 39.80
C GLY A 925 16.69 11.23 39.01
N VAL A 926 16.40 12.46 38.57
CA VAL A 926 15.27 12.70 37.65
C VAL A 926 15.66 12.16 36.27
N PRO A 927 15.04 11.08 35.78
CA PRO A 927 15.43 10.48 34.50
C PRO A 927 15.13 11.46 33.38
N LYS A 928 16.09 11.66 32.48
CA LYS A 928 15.89 12.45 31.26
C LYS A 928 16.23 11.59 30.05
N LEU A 929 15.26 11.46 29.15
CA LEU A 929 15.50 10.79 27.88
C LEU A 929 16.49 11.60 27.04
N LYS A 930 17.71 11.07 26.88
CA LYS A 930 18.74 11.68 26.03
C LYS A 930 18.59 11.12 24.61
N TYR A 931 18.24 12.00 23.69
CA TYR A 931 18.04 11.69 22.27
C TYR A 931 19.29 11.83 21.42
#